data_AF-A0A1Y0RSM3-F1
#
_entry.id   AF-A0A1Y0RSM3-F1
#
_cell.length_a   1.000
_cell.length_b   1.000
_cell.length_c   1.000
_cell.angle_alpha   90.00
_cell.angle_beta   90.00
_cell.angle_gamma   90.00
#
_symmetry.space_group_name_H-M   'P 1'
#
loop_
_entity.id
_entity.type
_entity.pdbx_description
1 polymer ?
#
loop_
_entity_poly.entity_id
_entity_poly.type
_entity_poly.pdbx_seq_one_letter_code
_entity_poly.pdbx_strand_id
1 'polypeptide(L)'
;MTTTKVLFDESHNELLRSQKIPDDDEVDTWNQLGTTLNQELGCDVTLHTVNETGEEHLTQELLSGYKVLVLAAPRKPLTNAEVEAIVNFVHEGNSLLIAQSYQSLNEFNTCAINLLLEKFGLRTKPLLTNPPSEIPAKQFRSHYLSSEVNRLLVKEPAYLETINDLPRVVATLPRTEENFLATVEVKRGRVVVIGDFVIFGDEYFEEADNKKLVLNIFQWLICKNSLECFDAQFKAKVTYGKTSTFSISLSNPHRKRLEHISCLLESDAGAAISEPEQRIRSLPARGRTQLQWTVEPQKLGFQSLRLTIDFPEKTGYPSLFFDSVAEFQCVPDVEIDLINLTPLQKAPEIVETGVPFEMQAIVRWANGAKQVPLQLNLKSSPAHVTVESVGQSETNHWRLIALDAGDWKIHLEVAELDQPITRLIRAYPSTQKRIHEIERDIVILLTAEVHHQVSQLRGELVSPVIQKIPFRLLTPEDQVRLLEPPDTREALLEALRAARKEEDTNQPLVQYLLENIAPTYSPVHGCCIPYDPKLADHLVAIRKHAPFEEHLAYNLMGIDGDERYGQTWLKQNIVALLLHEKYGHGFFFSQTKLGKQLAILYKYGLEPATDSKHLRAPYPRSLYNDYESVIDLIYDSSIIVNEGFATWLELVILPRLSELMGQAAYRRRDFLFHRDSSMVDLAQDSEYFQKFQPQRVSKYREGCEYLELIHGYFGSDWGPKCAVQAMIKATDVDLGITESGGQVQFGLQVEQLKAILLNEQSKDAQSDERLRAIHDVLRKHIDEIIEQQEELQCHRSCLHSNCPINSIIADKLGW
;
A
#
# COMPACT_ATOMS: atom_id res chain seq x y z
N MET A 1 39.91 -26.65 -19.59
CA MET A 1 39.25 -25.38 -19.19
C MET A 1 38.86 -25.56 -17.73
N THR A 2 39.16 -24.60 -16.87
CA THR A 2 38.67 -24.63 -15.48
C THR A 2 37.15 -24.46 -15.51
N THR A 3 36.41 -25.43 -14.97
CA THR A 3 34.96 -25.37 -14.84
C THR A 3 34.57 -24.13 -14.03
N THR A 4 33.58 -23.38 -14.51
CA THR A 4 33.13 -22.16 -13.82
C THR A 4 32.23 -22.56 -12.67
N LYS A 5 32.55 -22.15 -11.44
CA LYS A 5 31.76 -22.50 -10.25
C LYS A 5 30.72 -21.42 -9.93
N VAL A 6 29.49 -21.84 -9.67
CA VAL A 6 28.33 -20.99 -9.33
C VAL A 6 27.84 -21.40 -7.94
N LEU A 7 27.78 -20.45 -7.01
CA LEU A 7 27.29 -20.66 -5.65
C LEU A 7 25.84 -20.17 -5.53
N PHE A 8 24.93 -21.06 -5.17
CA PHE A 8 23.58 -20.70 -4.72
C PHE A 8 23.60 -20.65 -3.19
N ASP A 9 23.20 -19.51 -2.64
CA ASP A 9 23.01 -19.38 -1.20
C ASP A 9 21.64 -19.92 -0.78
N GLU A 10 21.64 -20.73 0.28
CA GLU A 10 20.43 -21.16 1.01
C GLU A 10 20.57 -20.97 2.52
N SER A 11 21.67 -20.35 2.97
CA SER A 11 21.97 -20.09 4.38
C SER A 11 21.07 -19.00 4.99
N HIS A 12 20.46 -18.15 4.14
CA HIS A 12 19.54 -17.09 4.53
C HIS A 12 18.07 -17.44 4.28
N ASN A 13 17.73 -18.74 4.23
CA ASN A 13 16.36 -19.21 3.99
C ASN A 13 15.75 -18.66 2.69
N GLU A 14 16.51 -18.71 1.61
CA GLU A 14 16.11 -18.35 0.26
C GLU A 14 14.82 -19.08 -0.17
N LEU A 15 13.94 -18.38 -0.90
CA LEU A 15 12.72 -18.97 -1.47
C LEU A 15 13.00 -19.89 -2.66
N LEU A 16 14.13 -19.71 -3.34
CA LEU A 16 14.56 -20.60 -4.43
C LEU A 16 15.62 -21.57 -3.91
N ARG A 17 15.28 -22.86 -3.80
CA ARG A 17 16.11 -23.87 -3.10
C ARG A 17 16.42 -25.11 -3.93
N SER A 18 17.34 -25.93 -3.43
CA SER A 18 17.72 -27.21 -4.03
C SER A 18 16.67 -28.29 -3.76
N GLN A 19 15.92 -28.13 -2.67
CA GLN A 19 14.89 -29.07 -2.22
C GLN A 19 13.60 -28.34 -1.88
N LYS A 20 12.48 -28.91 -2.32
CA LYS A 20 11.15 -28.39 -1.98
C LYS A 20 10.86 -28.67 -0.51
N ILE A 21 10.31 -27.69 0.19
CA ILE A 21 9.82 -27.88 1.56
C ILE A 21 8.38 -28.41 1.45
N PRO A 22 8.02 -29.54 2.09
CA PRO A 22 6.64 -29.99 2.13
C PRO A 22 5.75 -28.92 2.77
N ASP A 23 4.61 -28.65 2.16
CA ASP A 23 3.58 -27.72 2.65
C ASP A 23 3.96 -26.22 2.63
N ASP A 24 5.08 -25.83 2.02
CA ASP A 24 5.42 -24.43 1.73
C ASP A 24 5.27 -24.16 0.21
N ASP A 25 4.13 -23.59 -0.18
CA ASP A 25 3.81 -23.28 -1.59
C ASP A 25 4.57 -22.04 -2.12
N GLU A 26 5.31 -21.34 -1.26
CA GLU A 26 6.11 -20.16 -1.62
C GLU A 26 7.54 -20.52 -2.04
N VAL A 27 8.00 -21.73 -1.68
CA VAL A 27 9.32 -22.24 -2.03
C VAL A 27 9.30 -22.98 -3.36
N ASP A 28 10.13 -22.53 -4.30
CA ASP A 28 10.37 -23.22 -5.57
C ASP A 28 11.78 -23.84 -5.60
N THR A 29 12.00 -24.79 -6.50
CA THR A 29 13.29 -25.46 -6.67
C THR A 29 14.04 -25.03 -7.92
N TRP A 30 15.37 -25.03 -7.88
CA TRP A 30 16.22 -24.67 -9.03
C TRP A 30 16.82 -25.89 -9.75
N ASN A 31 16.22 -27.08 -9.67
CA ASN A 31 16.84 -28.32 -10.19
C ASN A 31 17.04 -28.30 -11.72
N GLN A 32 16.04 -27.81 -12.46
CA GLN A 32 16.09 -27.66 -13.91
C GLN A 32 17.13 -26.62 -14.31
N LEU A 33 17.20 -25.51 -13.58
CA LEU A 33 18.22 -24.49 -13.77
C LEU A 33 19.63 -25.08 -13.54
N GLY A 34 19.86 -25.73 -12.40
CA GLY A 34 21.16 -26.33 -12.06
C GLY A 34 21.62 -27.35 -13.12
N THR A 35 20.70 -28.19 -13.59
CA THR A 35 20.93 -29.14 -14.69
C THR A 35 21.30 -28.42 -15.98
N THR A 36 20.55 -27.38 -16.35
CA THR A 36 20.78 -26.58 -17.55
C THR A 36 22.13 -25.85 -17.50
N LEU A 37 22.50 -25.27 -16.36
CA LEU A 37 23.81 -24.62 -16.17
C LEU A 37 24.97 -25.61 -16.32
N ASN A 38 24.80 -26.84 -15.84
CA ASN A 38 25.80 -27.89 -15.99
C ASN A 38 25.92 -28.36 -17.45
N GLN A 39 24.79 -28.72 -18.06
CA GLN A 39 24.75 -29.35 -19.38
C GLN A 39 25.01 -28.35 -20.52
N GLU A 40 24.39 -27.18 -20.49
CA GLU A 40 24.46 -26.21 -21.59
C GLU A 40 25.61 -25.20 -21.42
N LEU A 41 25.92 -24.79 -20.19
CA LEU A 41 26.95 -23.78 -19.93
C LEU A 41 28.26 -24.34 -19.36
N GLY A 42 28.29 -25.62 -18.98
CA GLY A 42 29.46 -26.26 -18.38
C GLY A 42 29.85 -25.65 -17.02
N CYS A 43 28.86 -25.25 -16.23
CA CYS A 43 29.06 -24.70 -14.90
C CYS A 43 28.95 -25.79 -13.82
N ASP A 44 29.77 -25.67 -12.79
CA ASP A 44 29.70 -26.50 -11.58
C ASP A 44 28.87 -25.73 -10.55
N VAL A 45 27.66 -26.21 -10.29
CA VAL A 45 26.71 -25.55 -9.39
C VAL A 45 26.86 -26.16 -8.00
N THR A 46 27.11 -25.31 -7.02
CA THR A 46 27.30 -25.69 -5.63
C THR A 46 26.32 -24.95 -4.75
N LEU A 47 25.86 -25.63 -3.71
CA LEU A 47 24.98 -25.10 -2.70
C LEU A 47 25.79 -24.63 -1.48
N HIS A 48 25.40 -23.50 -0.90
CA HIS A 48 25.78 -23.10 0.45
C HIS A 48 24.58 -23.21 1.40
N THR A 49 24.70 -23.99 2.47
CA THR A 49 23.69 -24.09 3.53
C THR A 49 24.31 -23.73 4.87
N VAL A 50 23.46 -23.50 5.88
CA VAL A 50 23.93 -23.49 7.27
C VAL A 50 24.50 -24.86 7.67
N ASN A 51 25.56 -24.85 8.47
CA ASN A 51 26.11 -26.04 9.12
C ASN A 51 25.23 -26.50 10.31
N GLU A 52 25.56 -27.66 10.91
CA GLU A 52 24.82 -28.22 12.08
C GLU A 52 24.74 -27.27 13.28
N THR A 53 25.62 -26.26 13.35
CA THR A 53 25.65 -25.23 14.40
C THR A 53 24.85 -23.97 14.05
N GLY A 54 24.38 -23.81 12.81
CA GLY A 54 23.53 -22.69 12.37
C GLY A 54 24.26 -21.38 12.06
N GLU A 55 25.59 -21.39 11.87
CA GLU A 55 26.45 -20.18 11.87
C GLU A 55 27.34 -20.03 10.61
N GLU A 56 26.98 -20.62 9.47
CA GLU A 56 27.80 -20.47 8.26
C GLU A 56 27.44 -19.16 7.52
N HIS A 57 28.43 -18.26 7.45
CA HIS A 57 28.32 -16.93 6.85
C HIS A 57 28.97 -16.86 5.47
N LEU A 58 28.50 -15.94 4.62
CA LEU A 58 29.13 -15.62 3.34
C LEU A 58 30.46 -14.86 3.54
N THR A 59 31.55 -15.60 3.74
CA THR A 59 32.90 -15.04 3.94
C THR A 59 33.66 -14.81 2.64
N GLN A 60 34.67 -13.94 2.68
CA GLN A 60 35.53 -13.69 1.52
C GLN A 60 36.30 -14.96 1.11
N GLU A 61 36.74 -15.76 2.08
CA GLU A 61 37.43 -17.03 1.84
C GLU A 61 36.55 -18.00 1.07
N LEU A 62 35.28 -18.16 1.47
CA LEU A 62 34.30 -18.98 0.77
C LEU A 62 34.11 -18.48 -0.67
N LEU A 63 33.80 -17.19 -0.82
CA LEU A 63 33.46 -16.58 -2.11
C LEU A 63 34.63 -16.60 -3.11
N SER A 64 35.89 -16.62 -2.63
CA SER A 64 37.08 -16.68 -3.49
C SER A 64 37.14 -17.93 -4.40
N GLY A 65 36.44 -19.00 -4.03
CA GLY A 65 36.35 -20.24 -4.80
C GLY A 65 35.35 -20.22 -5.98
N TYR A 66 34.54 -19.15 -6.10
CA TYR A 66 33.40 -19.09 -7.00
C TYR A 66 33.52 -17.95 -8.01
N LYS A 67 32.78 -18.07 -9.12
CA LYS A 67 32.71 -17.03 -10.16
C LYS A 67 31.42 -16.24 -10.11
N VAL A 68 30.33 -16.91 -9.73
CA VAL A 68 29.00 -16.32 -9.62
C VAL A 68 28.42 -16.67 -8.26
N LEU A 69 27.87 -15.68 -7.56
CA LEU A 69 27.03 -15.86 -6.38
C LEU A 69 25.57 -15.57 -6.77
N VAL A 70 24.63 -16.39 -6.30
CA VAL A 70 23.19 -16.23 -6.50
C VAL A 70 22.52 -16.07 -5.13
N LEU A 71 21.83 -14.94 -4.93
CA LEU A 71 20.98 -14.65 -3.78
C LEU A 71 19.54 -14.56 -4.28
N ALA A 72 18.73 -15.58 -4.05
CA ALA A 72 17.38 -15.68 -4.61
C ALA A 72 16.34 -15.61 -3.51
N ALA A 73 15.82 -14.39 -3.28
CA ALA A 73 14.82 -14.07 -2.28
C ALA A 73 15.17 -14.56 -0.86
N PRO A 74 16.29 -14.08 -0.27
CA PRO A 74 16.67 -14.43 1.10
C PRO A 74 15.62 -13.92 2.10
N ARG A 75 15.17 -14.79 3.00
CA ARG A 75 14.24 -14.45 4.10
C ARG A 75 14.95 -13.95 5.36
N LYS A 76 16.24 -14.22 5.53
CA LYS A 76 17.06 -13.74 6.66
C LYS A 76 17.92 -12.54 6.27
N PRO A 77 18.14 -11.59 7.19
CA PRO A 77 18.98 -10.44 6.92
C PRO A 77 20.46 -10.83 6.80
N LEU A 78 21.15 -10.23 5.83
CA LEU A 78 22.61 -10.30 5.72
C LEU A 78 23.26 -9.45 6.81
N THR A 79 24.35 -9.96 7.39
CA THR A 79 25.19 -9.18 8.29
C THR A 79 26.04 -8.16 7.51
N ASN A 80 26.49 -7.09 8.18
CA ASN A 80 27.38 -6.10 7.55
C ASN A 80 28.69 -6.74 7.03
N ALA A 81 29.20 -7.79 7.69
CA ALA A 81 30.40 -8.49 7.26
C ALA A 81 30.18 -9.22 5.92
N GLU A 82 29.02 -9.85 5.76
CA GLU A 82 28.63 -10.53 4.51
C GLU A 82 28.41 -9.53 3.38
N VAL A 83 27.74 -8.40 3.67
CA VAL A 83 27.57 -7.32 2.68
C VAL A 83 28.93 -6.86 2.14
N GLU A 84 29.90 -6.59 3.02
CA GLU A 84 31.25 -6.17 2.59
C GLU A 84 31.99 -7.29 1.85
N ALA A 85 31.85 -8.55 2.25
CA ALA A 85 32.43 -9.69 1.54
C ALA A 85 31.88 -9.82 0.10
N ILE A 86 30.56 -9.68 -0.07
CA ILE A 86 29.89 -9.74 -1.38
C ILE A 86 30.31 -8.57 -2.27
N VAL A 87 30.40 -7.36 -1.72
CA VAL A 87 30.87 -6.16 -2.45
C VAL A 87 32.31 -6.35 -2.92
N ASN A 88 33.19 -6.86 -2.07
CA ASN A 88 34.58 -7.16 -2.42
C ASN A 88 34.66 -8.25 -3.51
N PHE A 89 33.86 -9.30 -3.40
CA PHE A 89 33.76 -10.36 -4.40
C PHE A 89 33.42 -9.81 -5.80
N VAL A 90 32.46 -8.88 -5.90
CA VAL A 90 32.15 -8.20 -7.18
C VAL A 90 33.30 -7.30 -7.63
N HIS A 91 33.92 -6.53 -6.72
CA HIS A 91 35.05 -5.66 -7.05
C HIS A 91 36.30 -6.40 -7.57
N GLU A 92 36.50 -7.65 -7.15
CA GLU A 92 37.56 -8.55 -7.62
C GLU A 92 37.30 -9.07 -9.05
N GLY A 93 36.12 -8.80 -9.59
CA GLY A 93 35.75 -9.13 -10.97
C GLY A 93 34.84 -10.34 -11.08
N ASN A 94 34.25 -10.80 -9.98
CA ASN A 94 33.23 -11.86 -9.97
C ASN A 94 31.84 -11.28 -10.08
N SER A 95 30.84 -12.16 -10.18
CA SER A 95 29.51 -11.78 -10.63
C SER A 95 28.44 -12.17 -9.61
N LEU A 96 27.39 -11.37 -9.52
CA LEU A 96 26.34 -11.50 -8.52
C LEU A 96 24.98 -11.48 -9.21
N LEU A 97 24.11 -12.42 -8.86
CA LEU A 97 22.70 -12.41 -9.21
C LEU A 97 21.90 -12.21 -7.94
N ILE A 98 21.04 -11.18 -7.91
CA ILE A 98 20.05 -10.99 -6.85
C ILE A 98 18.67 -11.08 -7.50
N ALA A 99 17.88 -12.07 -7.10
CA ALA A 99 16.48 -12.16 -7.51
C ALA A 99 15.59 -11.94 -6.29
N GLN A 100 14.54 -11.13 -6.41
CA GLN A 100 13.58 -10.82 -5.34
C GLN A 100 12.16 -11.12 -5.82
N SER A 101 11.16 -11.04 -4.95
CA SER A 101 9.75 -11.00 -5.32
C SER A 101 8.99 -10.11 -4.34
N TYR A 102 7.70 -9.90 -4.56
CA TYR A 102 6.83 -9.26 -3.56
C TYR A 102 6.88 -10.00 -2.21
N GLN A 103 6.79 -11.33 -2.23
CA GLN A 103 6.78 -12.17 -1.02
C GLN A 103 8.04 -11.99 -0.17
N SER A 104 9.23 -11.97 -0.82
CA SER A 104 10.49 -11.77 -0.10
C SER A 104 10.64 -10.41 0.56
N LEU A 105 9.81 -9.43 0.17
CA LEU A 105 9.80 -8.07 0.71
C LEU A 105 8.68 -7.84 1.72
N ASN A 106 7.56 -8.55 1.63
CA ASN A 106 6.39 -8.31 2.48
C ASN A 106 6.51 -8.99 3.85
N GLU A 107 7.17 -10.16 3.91
CA GLU A 107 7.30 -10.94 5.15
C GLU A 107 8.43 -10.46 6.07
N PHE A 108 9.39 -9.68 5.55
CA PHE A 108 10.61 -9.32 6.27
C PHE A 108 10.94 -7.85 6.13
N ASN A 109 11.67 -7.32 7.12
CA ASN A 109 12.16 -5.96 7.11
C ASN A 109 13.01 -5.70 5.85
N THR A 110 12.39 -5.10 4.83
CA THR A 110 12.95 -4.76 3.49
C THR A 110 14.30 -4.06 3.56
N CYS A 111 14.69 -3.54 4.73
CA CYS A 111 15.98 -2.95 5.00
C CYS A 111 17.18 -3.88 4.68
N ALA A 112 17.10 -5.20 4.89
CA ALA A 112 18.32 -6.01 4.92
C ALA A 112 19.00 -6.23 3.56
N ILE A 113 18.27 -6.70 2.54
CA ILE A 113 18.84 -6.86 1.19
C ILE A 113 19.13 -5.50 0.53
N ASN A 114 18.34 -4.48 0.89
CA ASN A 114 18.54 -3.13 0.41
C ASN A 114 19.87 -2.53 0.86
N LEU A 115 20.40 -2.89 2.05
CA LEU A 115 21.76 -2.49 2.45
C LEU A 115 22.84 -2.95 1.45
N LEU A 116 22.66 -4.12 0.83
CA LEU A 116 23.56 -4.62 -0.22
C LEU A 116 23.30 -3.93 -1.57
N LEU A 117 22.03 -3.85 -1.99
CA LEU A 117 21.64 -3.26 -3.28
C LEU A 117 22.07 -1.80 -3.39
N GLU A 118 22.01 -1.05 -2.29
CA GLU A 118 22.40 0.36 -2.23
C GLU A 118 23.88 0.57 -2.58
N LYS A 119 24.75 -0.41 -2.30
CA LYS A 119 26.17 -0.39 -2.70
C LYS A 119 26.36 -0.44 -4.21
N PHE A 120 25.35 -0.96 -4.92
CA PHE A 120 25.30 -1.03 -6.37
C PHE A 120 24.35 0.01 -6.99
N GLY A 121 23.83 0.95 -6.18
CA GLY A 121 22.95 2.03 -6.65
C GLY A 121 21.50 1.59 -6.90
N LEU A 122 21.06 0.49 -6.32
CA LEU A 122 19.70 -0.04 -6.46
C LEU A 122 19.01 -0.18 -5.10
N ARG A 123 17.68 -0.26 -5.12
CA ARG A 123 16.84 -0.66 -4.00
C ARG A 123 15.63 -1.44 -4.55
N THR A 124 15.13 -2.42 -3.82
CA THR A 124 13.88 -3.13 -4.16
C THR A 124 12.73 -2.64 -3.30
N LYS A 125 11.54 -2.53 -3.91
CA LYS A 125 10.29 -2.14 -3.25
C LYS A 125 9.15 -3.09 -3.64
N PRO A 126 8.19 -3.35 -2.75
CA PRO A 126 7.03 -4.16 -3.07
C PRO A 126 6.14 -3.41 -4.06
N LEU A 127 5.57 -4.13 -5.03
CA LEU A 127 4.57 -3.58 -5.92
C LEU A 127 3.22 -3.54 -5.18
N LEU A 128 2.66 -2.34 -4.97
CA LEU A 128 1.40 -2.17 -4.25
C LEU A 128 0.15 -2.37 -5.11
N THR A 129 0.28 -2.34 -6.44
CA THR A 129 -0.81 -2.58 -7.40
C THR A 129 -0.88 -4.03 -7.84
N ASN A 130 -1.98 -4.45 -8.48
CA ASN A 130 -2.10 -5.82 -8.98
C ASN A 130 -0.90 -6.18 -9.90
N PRO A 131 -0.14 -7.24 -9.58
CA PRO A 131 1.05 -7.60 -10.34
C PRO A 131 0.70 -8.00 -11.78
N PRO A 132 1.53 -7.63 -12.77
CA PRO A 132 1.38 -8.17 -14.11
C PRO A 132 1.73 -9.66 -14.12
N SER A 133 1.04 -10.44 -14.96
CA SER A 133 1.34 -11.87 -15.16
C SER A 133 2.37 -12.12 -16.27
N GLU A 134 2.62 -11.11 -17.12
CA GLU A 134 3.54 -11.23 -18.24
C GLU A 134 4.31 -9.93 -18.50
N ILE A 135 5.54 -10.08 -19.03
CA ILE A 135 6.37 -8.97 -19.51
C ILE A 135 6.59 -9.16 -21.01
N PRO A 136 5.96 -8.34 -21.88
CA PRO A 136 6.09 -8.45 -23.33
C PRO A 136 7.40 -7.86 -23.86
N ALA A 137 7.79 -8.23 -25.09
CA ALA A 137 9.03 -7.84 -25.77
C ALA A 137 9.35 -6.35 -25.69
N LYS A 138 8.34 -5.50 -25.83
CA LYS A 138 8.45 -4.03 -25.79
C LYS A 138 9.01 -3.47 -24.47
N GLN A 139 8.98 -4.27 -23.40
CA GLN A 139 9.54 -3.87 -22.10
C GLN A 139 11.06 -4.11 -22.01
N PHE A 140 11.66 -4.83 -22.96
CA PHE A 140 13.10 -5.10 -22.97
C PHE A 140 13.88 -4.03 -23.73
N ARG A 141 15.02 -3.63 -23.16
CA ARG A 141 16.00 -2.76 -23.81
C ARG A 141 17.11 -3.60 -24.42
N SER A 142 17.73 -3.12 -25.50
CA SER A 142 18.83 -3.83 -26.16
C SER A 142 19.98 -4.11 -25.20
N HIS A 143 20.12 -5.38 -24.83
CA HIS A 143 21.22 -5.93 -24.06
C HIS A 143 21.42 -7.37 -24.52
N TYR A 144 22.60 -7.93 -24.30
CA TYR A 144 22.77 -9.37 -24.49
C TYR A 144 21.72 -10.22 -23.76
N LEU A 145 21.20 -9.73 -22.61
CA LEU A 145 20.24 -10.45 -21.79
C LEU A 145 18.89 -10.63 -22.50
N SER A 146 18.51 -9.68 -23.36
CA SER A 146 17.22 -9.68 -24.05
C SER A 146 17.26 -10.35 -25.42
N SER A 147 18.37 -10.99 -25.81
CA SER A 147 18.46 -11.67 -27.12
C SER A 147 17.51 -12.86 -27.15
N GLU A 148 16.59 -12.86 -28.12
CA GLU A 148 15.52 -13.85 -28.33
C GLU A 148 14.56 -13.97 -27.12
N VAL A 149 14.40 -12.91 -26.33
CA VAL A 149 13.42 -12.86 -25.23
C VAL A 149 12.28 -11.95 -25.65
N ASN A 150 11.11 -12.54 -25.91
CA ASN A 150 9.93 -11.86 -26.43
C ASN A 150 8.80 -11.79 -25.43
N ARG A 151 8.77 -12.71 -24.46
CA ARG A 151 7.78 -12.73 -23.40
C ARG A 151 8.30 -13.48 -22.19
N LEU A 152 8.14 -12.89 -21.01
CA LEU A 152 8.31 -13.61 -19.74
C LEU A 152 6.96 -13.83 -19.08
N LEU A 153 6.83 -14.95 -18.39
CA LEU A 153 5.79 -15.12 -17.37
C LEU A 153 6.41 -14.84 -16.01
N VAL A 154 5.75 -13.98 -15.24
CA VAL A 154 6.20 -13.53 -13.92
C VAL A 154 5.09 -13.75 -12.90
N LYS A 155 5.46 -13.88 -11.63
CA LYS A 155 4.56 -14.09 -10.50
C LYS A 155 4.93 -13.12 -9.38
N GLU A 156 4.01 -12.20 -9.08
CA GLU A 156 4.13 -11.25 -7.96
C GLU A 156 5.49 -10.51 -7.91
N PRO A 157 5.88 -9.81 -8.99
CA PRO A 157 7.18 -9.16 -9.04
C PRO A 157 7.29 -7.99 -8.06
N ALA A 158 8.48 -7.82 -7.49
CA ALA A 158 8.96 -6.57 -6.94
C ALA A 158 9.46 -5.62 -8.04
N TYR A 159 9.67 -4.35 -7.70
CA TYR A 159 10.30 -3.40 -8.61
C TYR A 159 11.58 -2.81 -8.04
N LEU A 160 12.41 -2.25 -8.92
CA LEU A 160 13.74 -1.73 -8.62
C LEU A 160 13.75 -0.19 -8.73
N GLU A 161 14.17 0.48 -7.65
CA GLU A 161 14.45 1.90 -7.62
C GLU A 161 15.95 2.12 -7.84
N THR A 162 16.32 2.99 -8.78
CA THR A 162 17.71 3.39 -9.04
C THR A 162 18.06 4.62 -8.20
N ILE A 163 19.14 4.54 -7.42
CA ILE A 163 19.60 5.60 -6.51
C ILE A 163 20.64 6.50 -7.20
N ASN A 164 21.33 5.97 -8.20
CA ASN A 164 22.32 6.69 -9.01
C ASN A 164 22.39 6.10 -10.44
N ASP A 165 23.30 6.60 -11.28
CA ASP A 165 23.41 6.22 -12.70
C ASP A 165 24.26 4.95 -12.96
N LEU A 166 24.73 4.28 -11.91
CA LEU A 166 25.54 3.06 -12.05
C LEU A 166 24.75 1.89 -12.66
N PRO A 167 23.48 1.63 -12.26
CA PRO A 167 22.70 0.55 -12.83
C PRO A 167 22.18 0.84 -14.23
N ARG A 168 22.16 -0.20 -15.05
CA ARG A 168 21.58 -0.18 -16.39
C ARG A 168 20.31 -1.02 -16.41
N VAL A 169 19.18 -0.36 -16.60
CA VAL A 169 17.88 -1.03 -16.74
C VAL A 169 17.83 -1.81 -18.06
N VAL A 170 17.41 -3.07 -17.98
CA VAL A 170 17.24 -4.01 -19.10
C VAL A 170 15.76 -4.28 -19.36
N ALA A 171 14.90 -4.30 -18.33
CA ALA A 171 13.45 -4.44 -18.52
C ALA A 171 12.62 -3.68 -17.46
N THR A 172 11.39 -3.33 -17.81
CA THR A 172 10.40 -2.61 -16.96
C THR A 172 9.08 -3.39 -16.84
N LEU A 173 8.32 -3.14 -15.77
CA LEU A 173 6.98 -3.69 -15.59
C LEU A 173 5.98 -2.96 -16.51
N PRO A 174 5.03 -3.67 -17.13
CA PRO A 174 3.95 -3.02 -17.89
C PRO A 174 3.03 -2.20 -16.98
N ARG A 175 2.36 -1.20 -17.56
CA ARG A 175 1.44 -0.24 -16.90
C ARG A 175 2.10 0.74 -15.93
N THR A 176 2.96 0.26 -15.04
CA THR A 176 3.65 1.12 -14.06
C THR A 176 4.96 1.71 -14.57
N GLU A 177 5.58 1.05 -15.57
CA GLU A 177 6.91 1.38 -16.12
C GLU A 177 8.06 1.31 -15.09
N GLU A 178 7.80 0.75 -13.91
CA GLU A 178 8.79 0.57 -12.86
C GLU A 178 9.87 -0.44 -13.30
N ASN A 179 11.12 -0.27 -12.85
CA ASN A 179 12.21 -1.14 -13.31
C ASN A 179 12.03 -2.56 -12.78
N PHE A 180 12.20 -3.55 -13.64
CA PHE A 180 12.07 -4.96 -13.30
C PHE A 180 13.42 -5.69 -13.28
N LEU A 181 14.27 -5.41 -14.28
CA LEU A 181 15.57 -6.06 -14.45
C LEU A 181 16.65 -4.99 -14.69
N ALA A 182 17.74 -5.06 -13.94
CA ALA A 182 18.88 -4.17 -14.07
C ALA A 182 20.22 -4.91 -14.02
N THR A 183 21.23 -4.36 -14.69
CA THR A 183 22.61 -4.84 -14.66
C THR A 183 23.54 -3.76 -14.11
N VAL A 184 24.63 -4.16 -13.45
CA VAL A 184 25.66 -3.24 -12.95
C VAL A 184 27.04 -3.80 -13.30
N GLU A 185 27.89 -3.02 -13.94
CA GLU A 185 29.29 -3.40 -14.16
C GLU A 185 30.20 -2.60 -13.23
N VAL A 186 30.90 -3.28 -12.33
CA VAL A 186 31.80 -2.66 -11.36
C VAL A 186 33.22 -3.17 -11.59
N LYS A 187 34.08 -2.32 -12.18
CA LYS A 187 35.42 -2.70 -12.67
C LYS A 187 35.36 -3.82 -13.71
N ARG A 188 35.38 -5.08 -13.26
CA ARG A 188 35.25 -6.30 -14.08
C ARG A 188 34.13 -7.22 -13.57
N GLY A 189 33.53 -6.89 -12.43
CA GLY A 189 32.44 -7.65 -11.85
C GLY A 189 31.12 -7.24 -12.49
N ARG A 190 30.16 -8.16 -12.44
CA ARG A 190 28.87 -8.04 -13.09
C ARG A 190 27.76 -8.38 -12.10
N VAL A 191 26.83 -7.47 -11.91
CA VAL A 191 25.66 -7.69 -11.06
C VAL A 191 24.42 -7.71 -11.95
N VAL A 192 23.52 -8.65 -11.70
CA VAL A 192 22.16 -8.68 -12.24
C VAL A 192 21.20 -8.63 -11.06
N VAL A 193 20.23 -7.73 -11.12
CA VAL A 193 19.14 -7.66 -10.14
C VAL A 193 17.82 -7.79 -10.88
N ILE A 194 16.93 -8.66 -10.39
CA ILE A 194 15.64 -8.93 -11.00
C ILE A 194 14.54 -9.00 -9.95
N GLY A 195 13.39 -8.41 -10.27
CA GLY A 195 12.22 -8.31 -9.41
C GLY A 195 11.36 -9.57 -9.33
N ASP A 196 11.79 -10.69 -9.90
CA ASP A 196 11.08 -11.98 -9.74
C ASP A 196 12.07 -13.14 -9.70
N PHE A 197 12.09 -13.91 -8.62
CA PHE A 197 12.91 -15.12 -8.49
C PHE A 197 12.23 -16.35 -9.11
N VAL A 198 10.91 -16.33 -9.27
CA VAL A 198 10.13 -17.49 -9.69
C VAL A 198 10.51 -17.91 -11.11
N ILE A 199 10.94 -16.97 -11.97
CA ILE A 199 11.43 -17.30 -13.33
C ILE A 199 12.64 -18.25 -13.35
N PHE A 200 13.35 -18.41 -12.23
CA PHE A 200 14.47 -19.34 -12.07
C PHE A 200 14.05 -20.68 -11.47
N GLY A 201 12.82 -20.75 -10.96
CA GLY A 201 12.24 -21.91 -10.32
C GLY A 201 11.62 -22.89 -11.31
N ASP A 202 11.58 -24.16 -10.93
CA ASP A 202 11.22 -25.29 -11.77
C ASP A 202 9.80 -25.18 -12.34
N GLU A 203 8.90 -24.45 -11.65
CA GLU A 203 7.53 -24.21 -12.11
C GLU A 203 7.46 -23.27 -13.32
N TYR A 204 8.30 -22.22 -13.37
CA TYR A 204 8.24 -21.19 -14.42
C TYR A 204 9.45 -21.19 -15.36
N PHE A 205 10.46 -22.02 -15.11
CA PHE A 205 11.70 -22.03 -15.88
C PHE A 205 11.49 -22.26 -17.38
N GLU A 206 10.65 -23.22 -17.75
CA GLU A 206 10.36 -23.57 -19.15
C GLU A 206 9.18 -22.77 -19.76
N GLU A 207 8.60 -21.84 -19.00
CA GLU A 207 7.46 -21.04 -19.45
C GLU A 207 7.90 -19.85 -20.32
N ALA A 208 7.18 -19.63 -21.42
CA ALA A 208 7.49 -18.59 -22.41
C ALA A 208 9.00 -18.54 -22.75
N ASP A 209 9.67 -17.39 -22.58
CA ASP A 209 11.11 -17.23 -22.83
C ASP A 209 11.93 -17.13 -21.54
N ASN A 210 11.39 -17.58 -20.39
CA ASN A 210 12.07 -17.51 -19.09
C ASN A 210 13.44 -18.20 -19.12
N LYS A 211 13.50 -19.47 -19.56
CA LYS A 211 14.75 -20.20 -19.76
C LYS A 211 15.77 -19.45 -20.61
N LYS A 212 15.31 -18.81 -21.70
CA LYS A 212 16.20 -18.08 -22.60
C LYS A 212 16.81 -16.86 -21.91
N LEU A 213 16.02 -16.08 -21.18
CA LEU A 213 16.52 -14.98 -20.37
C LEU A 213 17.53 -15.48 -19.34
N VAL A 214 17.19 -16.54 -18.60
CA VAL A 214 18.04 -17.10 -17.55
C VAL A 214 19.38 -17.57 -18.13
N LEU A 215 19.37 -18.26 -19.26
CA LEU A 215 20.59 -18.64 -19.98
C LEU A 215 21.43 -17.43 -20.39
N ASN A 216 20.80 -16.38 -20.91
CA ASN A 216 21.50 -15.16 -21.27
C ASN A 216 22.11 -14.47 -20.03
N ILE A 217 21.39 -14.44 -18.90
CA ILE A 217 21.87 -13.93 -17.60
C ILE A 217 23.15 -14.65 -17.20
N PHE A 218 23.13 -15.98 -17.13
CA PHE A 218 24.30 -16.73 -16.70
C PHE A 218 25.46 -16.64 -17.68
N GLN A 219 25.21 -16.67 -18.99
CA GLN A 219 26.24 -16.44 -20.00
C GLN A 219 26.90 -15.07 -19.87
N TRP A 220 26.13 -14.05 -19.51
CA TRP A 220 26.65 -12.71 -19.25
C TRP A 220 27.44 -12.65 -17.93
N LEU A 221 26.91 -13.21 -16.84
CA LEU A 221 27.60 -13.25 -15.55
C LEU A 221 28.94 -14.00 -15.61
N ILE A 222 29.05 -15.04 -16.44
CA ILE A 222 30.32 -15.79 -16.63
C ILE A 222 31.20 -15.23 -17.76
N CYS A 223 30.85 -14.07 -18.33
CA CYS A 223 31.58 -13.38 -19.41
C CYS A 223 31.78 -14.24 -20.68
N LYS A 224 30.79 -15.10 -21.01
CA LYS A 224 30.76 -15.93 -22.24
C LYS A 224 29.87 -15.36 -23.33
N ASN A 225 29.19 -14.24 -23.09
CA ASN A 225 28.39 -13.58 -24.10
C ASN A 225 29.22 -13.18 -25.33
N SER A 226 28.68 -13.40 -26.53
CA SER A 226 29.41 -13.23 -27.80
C SER A 226 29.77 -11.76 -28.09
N LEU A 227 28.87 -10.87 -27.70
CA LEU A 227 28.94 -9.46 -28.00
C LEU A 227 28.13 -8.70 -26.94
N GLU A 228 28.53 -7.47 -26.64
CA GLU A 228 27.70 -6.55 -25.88
C GLU A 228 26.97 -5.63 -26.86
N CYS A 229 25.64 -5.58 -26.74
CA CYS A 229 24.78 -4.67 -27.49
C CYS A 229 24.23 -3.62 -26.54
N PHE A 230 24.44 -2.35 -26.86
CA PHE A 230 24.01 -1.27 -26.00
C PHE A 230 23.89 0.05 -26.73
N ASP A 231 23.35 1.03 -26.03
CA ASP A 231 23.11 2.38 -26.53
C ASP A 231 22.31 2.37 -27.85
N ALA A 232 21.28 1.52 -27.93
CA ALA A 232 20.32 1.55 -29.03
C ALA A 232 19.52 2.86 -28.95
N GLN A 233 19.51 3.61 -30.05
CA GLN A 233 18.91 4.93 -30.09
C GLN A 233 18.09 5.11 -31.35
N PHE A 234 16.82 5.50 -31.17
CA PHE A 234 15.91 5.93 -32.23
C PHE A 234 14.91 6.96 -31.70
N LYS A 235 14.26 7.68 -32.60
CA LYS A 235 13.22 8.66 -32.22
C LYS A 235 11.89 7.94 -32.02
N ALA A 236 11.30 8.03 -30.84
CA ALA A 236 9.98 7.45 -30.52
C ALA A 236 8.82 8.03 -31.36
N LYS A 237 8.99 9.24 -31.91
CA LYS A 237 8.12 9.79 -32.95
C LYS A 237 8.96 10.08 -34.18
N VAL A 238 8.61 9.47 -35.31
CA VAL A 238 9.24 9.78 -36.60
C VAL A 238 8.21 10.45 -37.47
N THR A 239 8.51 11.66 -37.90
CA THR A 239 7.71 12.36 -38.88
C THR A 239 7.50 11.51 -40.13
N TYR A 240 6.25 11.39 -40.57
CA TYR A 240 5.91 10.87 -41.89
C TYR A 240 6.79 11.42 -43.02
N GLY A 241 7.44 10.51 -43.76
CA GLY A 241 8.27 10.85 -44.93
C GLY A 241 9.59 11.55 -44.61
N LYS A 242 10.04 11.59 -43.35
CA LYS A 242 11.38 12.08 -43.00
C LYS A 242 12.27 10.94 -42.53
N THR A 243 13.51 10.96 -43.00
CA THR A 243 14.53 10.03 -42.56
C THR A 243 14.93 10.28 -41.10
N SER A 244 15.17 9.21 -40.35
CA SER A 244 15.73 9.21 -39.00
C SER A 244 16.83 8.17 -38.91
N THR A 245 17.85 8.43 -38.09
CA THR A 245 18.99 7.52 -37.93
C THR A 245 18.74 6.60 -36.73
N PHE A 246 18.78 5.29 -36.97
CA PHE A 246 18.90 4.28 -35.91
C PHE A 246 20.39 3.98 -35.68
N SER A 247 20.83 3.90 -34.43
CA SER A 247 22.21 3.50 -34.11
C SER A 247 22.28 2.56 -32.92
N ILE A 248 23.32 1.73 -32.89
CA ILE A 248 23.61 0.79 -31.80
C ILE A 248 25.13 0.61 -31.65
N SER A 249 25.61 0.39 -30.43
CA SER A 249 27.00 0.08 -30.13
C SER A 249 27.21 -1.40 -29.90
N LEU A 250 28.27 -1.90 -30.51
CA LEU A 250 28.73 -3.26 -30.34
C LEU A 250 30.10 -3.20 -29.67
N SER A 251 30.24 -3.82 -28.50
CA SER A 251 31.53 -4.03 -27.87
C SER A 251 31.87 -5.50 -27.89
N ASN A 252 33.12 -5.77 -28.21
CA ASN A 252 33.66 -7.08 -28.08
C ASN A 252 34.15 -7.27 -26.63
N PRO A 253 33.46 -8.04 -25.77
CA PRO A 253 33.90 -8.27 -24.39
C PRO A 253 35.20 -9.11 -24.34
N HIS A 254 35.58 -9.74 -25.46
CA HIS A 254 36.66 -10.71 -25.52
C HIS A 254 38.03 -10.10 -25.87
N ARG A 255 39.06 -10.89 -25.57
CA ARG A 255 40.48 -10.58 -25.90
C ARG A 255 40.86 -10.91 -27.35
N LYS A 256 40.00 -11.62 -28.07
CA LYS A 256 40.20 -11.94 -29.49
C LYS A 256 39.38 -10.98 -30.33
N ARG A 257 39.91 -10.61 -31.48
CA ARG A 257 39.19 -9.85 -32.50
C ARG A 257 38.05 -10.71 -33.07
N LEU A 258 36.91 -10.09 -33.34
CA LEU A 258 35.82 -10.67 -34.11
C LEU A 258 35.93 -10.19 -35.56
N GLU A 259 35.63 -11.04 -36.53
CA GLU A 259 35.76 -10.73 -37.96
C GLU A 259 34.49 -11.11 -38.71
N HIS A 260 34.19 -10.39 -39.78
CA HIS A 260 33.07 -10.66 -40.70
C HIS A 260 31.68 -10.78 -40.03
N ILE A 261 31.40 -9.96 -39.02
CA ILE A 261 30.08 -9.90 -38.40
C ILE A 261 29.12 -9.25 -39.41
N SER A 262 27.94 -9.84 -39.63
CA SER A 262 26.87 -9.24 -40.44
C SER A 262 25.75 -8.75 -39.53
N CYS A 263 25.17 -7.60 -39.85
CA CYS A 263 24.08 -7.01 -39.09
C CYS A 263 22.96 -6.61 -40.06
N LEU A 264 21.76 -7.14 -39.85
CA LEU A 264 20.57 -6.91 -40.70
C LEU A 264 19.48 -6.18 -39.89
N LEU A 265 19.04 -5.02 -40.39
CA LEU A 265 17.94 -4.24 -39.82
C LEU A 265 16.68 -4.34 -40.68
N GLU A 266 15.54 -4.59 -40.05
CA GLU A 266 14.23 -4.78 -40.70
C GLU A 266 13.13 -3.90 -40.04
N SER A 267 12.05 -3.62 -40.77
CA SER A 267 10.86 -2.90 -40.27
C SER A 267 9.58 -3.69 -40.52
N ASP A 268 8.71 -3.78 -39.51
CA ASP A 268 7.42 -4.49 -39.56
C ASP A 268 6.37 -3.83 -40.48
N ALA A 269 6.43 -2.50 -40.63
CA ALA A 269 5.44 -1.69 -41.35
C ALA A 269 5.94 -1.20 -42.72
N GLY A 270 7.11 -1.67 -43.15
CA GLY A 270 7.71 -1.34 -44.44
C GLY A 270 8.35 0.05 -44.50
N ALA A 271 8.93 0.54 -43.39
CA ALA A 271 9.79 1.71 -43.45
C ALA A 271 10.97 1.47 -44.41
N ALA A 272 11.36 2.47 -45.19
CA ALA A 272 12.46 2.35 -46.12
C ALA A 272 13.80 2.42 -45.36
N ILE A 273 14.64 1.39 -45.47
CA ILE A 273 15.96 1.30 -44.81
C ILE A 273 17.06 1.38 -45.86
N SER A 274 17.93 2.39 -45.74
CA SER A 274 19.11 2.52 -46.61
C SER A 274 20.18 1.50 -46.21
N GLU A 275 20.61 0.63 -47.13
CA GLU A 275 21.59 -0.45 -46.91
C GLU A 275 21.28 -1.31 -45.66
N PRO A 276 20.18 -2.10 -45.67
CA PRO A 276 19.71 -2.83 -44.48
C PRO A 276 20.73 -3.82 -43.90
N GLU A 277 21.62 -4.39 -44.74
CA GLU A 277 22.72 -5.27 -44.31
C GLU A 277 24.05 -4.48 -44.24
N GLN A 278 24.70 -4.50 -43.07
CA GLN A 278 26.05 -3.95 -42.88
C GLN A 278 27.02 -5.03 -42.43
N ARG A 279 28.27 -4.95 -42.90
CA ARG A 279 29.32 -5.95 -42.60
C ARG A 279 30.51 -5.34 -41.88
N ILE A 280 30.81 -5.85 -40.69
CA ILE A 280 32.00 -5.49 -39.93
C ILE A 280 33.12 -6.43 -40.34
N ARG A 281 34.08 -5.86 -41.06
CA ARG A 281 35.29 -6.61 -41.41
C ARG A 281 36.01 -7.08 -40.16
N SER A 282 36.14 -6.20 -39.16
CA SER A 282 36.89 -6.49 -37.95
C SER A 282 36.49 -5.62 -36.76
N LEU A 283 36.27 -6.25 -35.62
CA LEU A 283 36.06 -5.61 -34.32
C LEU A 283 37.22 -5.98 -33.37
N PRO A 284 38.10 -5.04 -32.98
CA PRO A 284 39.25 -5.33 -32.13
C PRO A 284 38.88 -5.99 -30.81
N ALA A 285 39.86 -6.65 -30.18
CA ALA A 285 39.74 -7.16 -28.83
C ALA A 285 39.44 -6.03 -27.84
N ARG A 286 38.36 -6.14 -27.05
CA ARG A 286 37.85 -5.02 -26.21
C ARG A 286 37.60 -3.75 -27.01
N GLY A 287 37.50 -3.90 -28.33
CA GLY A 287 37.17 -2.84 -29.26
C GLY A 287 35.68 -2.63 -29.26
N ARG A 288 35.32 -1.41 -29.59
CA ARG A 288 33.94 -1.00 -29.76
C ARG A 288 33.79 -0.45 -31.17
N THR A 289 32.63 -0.69 -31.77
CA THR A 289 32.21 -0.06 -33.02
C THR A 289 30.76 0.40 -32.88
N GLN A 290 30.38 1.40 -33.65
CA GLN A 290 29.00 1.88 -33.73
C GLN A 290 28.48 1.65 -35.15
N LEU A 291 27.24 1.16 -35.25
CA LEU A 291 26.53 0.98 -36.51
C LEU A 291 25.40 2.02 -36.62
N GLN A 292 25.09 2.45 -37.84
CA GLN A 292 24.06 3.47 -38.11
C GLN A 292 23.30 3.14 -39.39
N TRP A 293 21.96 3.18 -39.33
CA TRP A 293 21.07 3.01 -40.48
C TRP A 293 20.19 4.26 -40.65
N THR A 294 19.80 4.56 -41.89
CA THR A 294 18.83 5.63 -42.19
C THR A 294 17.48 4.99 -42.51
N VAL A 295 16.45 5.36 -41.74
CA VAL A 295 15.10 4.79 -41.78
C VAL A 295 14.09 5.90 -42.12
N GLU A 296 13.23 5.70 -43.12
CA GLU A 296 12.18 6.65 -43.50
C GLU A 296 10.79 6.00 -43.44
N PRO A 297 9.89 6.44 -42.53
CA PRO A 297 8.58 5.84 -42.41
C PRO A 297 7.64 6.34 -43.51
N GLN A 298 6.92 5.38 -44.09
CA GLN A 298 6.06 5.62 -45.25
C GLN A 298 4.56 5.59 -44.92
N LYS A 299 4.19 5.36 -43.66
CA LYS A 299 2.80 5.23 -43.19
C LYS A 299 2.62 5.83 -41.80
N LEU A 300 1.50 6.52 -41.54
CA LEU A 300 1.10 7.02 -40.22
C LEU A 300 0.74 5.83 -39.29
N GLY A 301 1.03 5.93 -37.98
CA GLY A 301 0.76 4.89 -36.97
C GLY A 301 2.02 4.31 -36.31
N PHE A 302 1.86 3.36 -35.38
CA PHE A 302 2.96 2.67 -34.67
C PHE A 302 3.73 1.70 -35.58
N GLN A 303 5.05 1.62 -35.40
CA GLN A 303 5.98 0.76 -36.15
C GLN A 303 7.14 0.29 -35.23
N SER A 304 7.79 -0.82 -35.57
CA SER A 304 8.92 -1.41 -34.85
C SER A 304 10.09 -1.78 -35.78
N LEU A 305 11.32 -1.81 -35.21
CA LEU A 305 12.55 -2.23 -35.89
C LEU A 305 13.08 -3.53 -35.26
N ARG A 306 13.54 -4.47 -36.10
CA ARG A 306 14.10 -5.78 -35.73
C ARG A 306 15.57 -5.89 -36.16
N LEU A 307 16.44 -6.47 -35.32
CA LEU A 307 17.88 -6.62 -35.60
C LEU A 307 18.33 -8.08 -35.49
N THR A 308 19.05 -8.55 -36.50
CA THR A 308 19.74 -9.84 -36.49
C THR A 308 21.25 -9.62 -36.63
N ILE A 309 22.06 -10.23 -35.75
CA ILE A 309 23.52 -10.19 -35.79
C ILE A 309 24.04 -11.60 -36.02
N ASP A 310 24.59 -11.80 -37.20
CA ASP A 310 25.17 -13.08 -37.58
C ASP A 310 26.68 -13.04 -37.45
N PHE A 311 27.21 -14.09 -36.84
CA PHE A 311 28.64 -14.34 -36.80
C PHE A 311 28.99 -15.38 -37.87
N PRO A 312 30.22 -15.37 -38.41
CA PRO A 312 30.66 -16.45 -39.30
C PRO A 312 30.55 -17.80 -38.58
N GLU A 313 30.07 -18.84 -39.28
CA GLU A 313 29.89 -20.20 -38.74
C GLU A 313 31.14 -20.70 -37.98
N LYS A 314 32.34 -20.30 -38.43
CA LYS A 314 33.62 -20.66 -37.82
C LYS A 314 33.83 -20.14 -36.38
N THR A 315 33.08 -19.13 -35.95
CA THR A 315 33.19 -18.57 -34.61
C THR A 315 32.44 -19.38 -33.56
N GLY A 316 31.42 -20.14 -33.97
CA GLY A 316 30.56 -20.92 -33.08
C GLY A 316 29.65 -20.09 -32.17
N TYR A 317 29.59 -18.77 -32.36
CA TYR A 317 28.64 -17.92 -31.63
C TYR A 317 27.25 -18.02 -32.26
N PRO A 318 26.17 -18.14 -31.46
CA PRO A 318 24.82 -18.05 -31.98
C PRO A 318 24.56 -16.64 -32.50
N SER A 319 23.70 -16.53 -33.51
CA SER A 319 23.17 -15.24 -33.94
C SER A 319 22.45 -14.59 -32.78
N LEU A 320 22.61 -13.28 -32.64
CA LEU A 320 21.82 -12.51 -31.69
C LEU A 320 20.60 -11.97 -32.41
N PHE A 321 19.45 -12.06 -31.76
CA PHE A 321 18.19 -11.71 -32.36
C PHE A 321 17.35 -10.87 -31.41
N PHE A 322 16.80 -9.79 -31.92
CA PHE A 322 16.03 -8.84 -31.14
C PHE A 322 14.77 -8.46 -31.93
N ASP A 323 13.61 -8.93 -31.48
CA ASP A 323 12.33 -8.69 -32.16
C ASP A 323 11.94 -7.21 -32.17
N SER A 324 12.25 -6.47 -31.10
CA SER A 324 12.08 -5.02 -31.03
C SER A 324 13.35 -4.38 -30.48
N VAL A 325 14.17 -3.80 -31.37
CA VAL A 325 15.31 -2.95 -30.97
C VAL A 325 14.94 -1.47 -30.87
N ALA A 326 13.81 -1.06 -31.44
CA ALA A 326 13.22 0.28 -31.31
C ALA A 326 11.74 0.29 -31.74
N GLU A 327 10.91 1.04 -31.04
CA GLU A 327 9.51 1.33 -31.42
C GLU A 327 9.34 2.83 -31.69
N PHE A 328 8.48 3.17 -32.65
CA PHE A 328 8.17 4.55 -32.94
C PHE A 328 6.77 4.76 -33.52
N GLN A 329 6.15 5.89 -33.20
CA GLN A 329 4.93 6.36 -33.82
C GLN A 329 5.28 7.23 -35.02
N CYS A 330 4.87 6.80 -36.21
CA CYS A 330 4.84 7.66 -37.36
C CYS A 330 3.64 8.59 -37.27
N VAL A 331 3.89 9.82 -36.88
CA VAL A 331 2.84 10.81 -36.85
C VAL A 331 2.81 11.51 -38.19
N PRO A 332 1.61 11.96 -38.67
CA PRO A 332 1.61 13.11 -39.55
C PRO A 332 2.48 14.12 -38.83
N ASP A 333 3.33 14.86 -39.52
CA ASP A 333 4.21 15.79 -38.81
C ASP A 333 3.31 16.91 -38.32
N VAL A 334 2.52 16.60 -37.29
CA VAL A 334 1.27 17.15 -36.88
C VAL A 334 0.73 16.53 -35.61
N GLU A 335 0.60 17.35 -34.61
CA GLU A 335 0.00 16.97 -33.33
C GLU A 335 -1.41 17.56 -33.25
N ILE A 336 -2.44 16.90 -32.65
CA ILE A 336 -3.78 17.48 -32.29
C ILE A 336 -4.54 16.68 -31.25
N ASP A 337 -4.90 17.32 -30.17
CA ASP A 337 -5.82 16.75 -29.18
C ASP A 337 -6.31 17.84 -28.25
N LEU A 338 -7.49 17.66 -27.65
CA LEU A 338 -8.01 18.43 -26.52
C LEU A 338 -7.87 17.65 -25.24
N ILE A 339 -6.89 18.05 -24.47
CA ILE A 339 -6.52 17.29 -23.29
C ILE A 339 -6.72 18.09 -22.05
N ASN A 340 -7.37 17.45 -21.09
CA ASN A 340 -7.29 17.87 -19.71
C ASN A 340 -5.86 17.61 -19.22
N LEU A 341 -5.11 18.63 -18.85
CA LEU A 341 -3.74 18.55 -18.38
C LEU A 341 -3.64 18.09 -16.90
N THR A 342 -4.71 17.52 -16.34
CA THR A 342 -4.81 17.13 -14.92
C THR A 342 -4.64 15.60 -14.75
N PRO A 343 -4.01 15.08 -13.68
CA PRO A 343 -3.30 13.78 -13.71
C PRO A 343 -4.12 12.49 -13.58
N LEU A 344 -5.46 12.55 -13.47
CA LEU A 344 -6.29 11.34 -13.29
C LEU A 344 -6.93 10.94 -14.63
N GLN A 345 -6.37 9.92 -15.29
CA GLN A 345 -6.69 9.40 -16.63
C GLN A 345 -8.10 8.77 -16.81
N LYS A 346 -9.09 9.11 -15.97
CA LYS A 346 -10.49 8.93 -16.42
C LYS A 346 -10.76 9.95 -17.51
N ALA A 347 -11.73 9.65 -18.38
CA ALA A 347 -12.14 10.53 -19.47
C ALA A 347 -12.13 12.00 -19.01
N PRO A 348 -11.76 12.98 -19.86
CA PRO A 348 -11.59 14.41 -19.53
C PRO A 348 -12.86 15.11 -18.97
N GLU A 349 -13.85 14.31 -18.61
CA GLU A 349 -15.24 14.60 -18.35
C GLU A 349 -15.63 14.49 -16.89
N ILE A 350 -14.72 14.22 -15.95
CA ILE A 350 -15.09 14.25 -14.54
C ILE A 350 -14.10 15.15 -13.82
N VAL A 351 -14.57 16.31 -13.40
CA VAL A 351 -13.76 17.31 -12.71
C VAL A 351 -14.39 17.65 -11.37
N GLU A 352 -13.56 18.16 -10.49
CA GLU A 352 -13.96 18.54 -9.16
C GLU A 352 -14.13 20.06 -9.10
N THR A 353 -15.24 20.55 -8.55
CA THR A 353 -15.49 21.99 -8.49
C THR A 353 -14.40 22.69 -7.69
N GLY A 354 -13.91 23.81 -8.19
CA GLY A 354 -12.86 24.59 -7.54
C GLY A 354 -11.46 23.99 -7.67
N VAL A 355 -11.29 22.79 -8.23
CA VAL A 355 -9.99 22.25 -8.59
C VAL A 355 -9.68 22.69 -10.03
N PRO A 356 -8.64 23.50 -10.25
CA PRO A 356 -8.26 23.91 -11.58
C PRO A 356 -7.79 22.71 -12.37
N PHE A 357 -8.27 22.63 -13.60
CA PHE A 357 -7.92 21.61 -14.55
C PHE A 357 -7.66 22.30 -15.87
N GLU A 358 -6.52 22.07 -16.50
CA GLU A 358 -6.20 22.80 -17.72
C GLU A 358 -6.65 21.98 -18.91
N MET A 359 -7.11 22.59 -20.00
CA MET A 359 -7.38 21.92 -21.25
C MET A 359 -6.49 22.49 -22.35
N GLN A 360 -5.84 21.67 -23.15
CA GLN A 360 -5.06 22.16 -24.27
C GLN A 360 -5.42 21.39 -25.54
N ALA A 361 -5.85 22.11 -26.57
CA ALA A 361 -5.81 21.69 -27.95
C ALA A 361 -4.36 21.70 -28.40
N ILE A 362 -3.85 20.75 -29.15
CA ILE A 362 -2.44 20.88 -29.55
C ILE A 362 -2.24 20.52 -30.99
N VAL A 363 -2.57 21.44 -31.91
CA VAL A 363 -2.26 21.38 -33.35
C VAL A 363 -0.81 21.72 -33.59
N ARG A 364 0.02 20.84 -34.14
CA ARG A 364 1.40 21.26 -34.44
C ARG A 364 2.05 20.50 -35.55
N TRP A 365 2.12 21.14 -36.72
CA TRP A 365 2.86 20.60 -37.85
C TRP A 365 4.37 20.68 -37.69
N ALA A 366 5.17 19.91 -38.43
CA ALA A 366 6.61 20.13 -38.48
C ALA A 366 7.22 20.44 -39.85
N ASN A 367 8.52 20.78 -39.82
CA ASN A 367 9.10 21.72 -40.77
C ASN A 367 9.77 20.99 -41.93
N GLY A 368 9.32 21.22 -43.17
CA GLY A 368 9.60 20.32 -44.29
C GLY A 368 8.86 18.98 -44.19
N ALA A 369 7.98 18.84 -43.19
CA ALA A 369 6.92 17.86 -43.28
C ALA A 369 6.11 18.11 -44.53
N LYS A 370 5.46 17.06 -44.98
CA LYS A 370 4.22 17.26 -45.69
C LYS A 370 3.19 17.82 -44.70
N GLN A 371 3.16 19.17 -44.59
CA GLN A 371 2.09 19.88 -43.93
C GLN A 371 0.80 19.50 -44.63
N VAL A 372 -0.10 18.96 -43.85
CA VAL A 372 -1.51 19.15 -44.12
C VAL A 372 -1.90 20.40 -43.27
N PRO A 373 -3.10 20.92 -43.24
CA PRO A 373 -3.50 21.98 -42.29
C PRO A 373 -4.30 21.39 -41.13
N LEU A 374 -4.38 22.04 -39.94
CA LEU A 374 -5.26 21.62 -38.84
C LEU A 374 -5.94 22.79 -38.14
N GLN A 375 -7.25 22.79 -37.99
CA GLN A 375 -7.98 23.91 -37.36
C GLN A 375 -8.53 23.57 -35.98
N LEU A 376 -8.31 24.41 -34.94
CA LEU A 376 -8.73 24.19 -33.54
C LEU A 376 -9.71 25.21 -32.98
N ASN A 377 -10.67 24.77 -32.17
CA ASN A 377 -11.55 25.68 -31.42
C ASN A 377 -12.15 25.02 -30.17
N LEU A 378 -11.93 25.59 -28.97
CA LEU A 378 -12.55 25.15 -27.69
C LEU A 378 -13.80 25.99 -27.34
N LYS A 379 -14.96 25.35 -27.16
CA LYS A 379 -16.22 26.01 -26.71
C LYS A 379 -16.74 25.40 -25.40
N SER A 380 -17.30 26.20 -24.46
CA SER A 380 -17.94 25.74 -23.19
C SER A 380 -19.07 26.69 -22.71
N SER A 381 -19.68 26.43 -21.53
CA SER A 381 -20.68 27.30 -20.87
C SER A 381 -20.08 28.13 -19.70
N PRO A 382 -20.10 29.48 -19.75
CA PRO A 382 -19.40 30.35 -18.79
C PRO A 382 -20.08 30.48 -17.42
N ALA A 383 -21.36 30.15 -17.32
CA ALA A 383 -22.07 30.13 -16.04
C ALA A 383 -21.60 28.99 -15.13
N HIS A 384 -20.88 28.00 -15.67
CA HIS A 384 -20.57 26.76 -14.98
C HIS A 384 -19.09 26.34 -15.07
N VAL A 385 -18.43 26.71 -16.15
CA VAL A 385 -17.02 26.42 -16.41
C VAL A 385 -16.34 27.72 -16.79
N THR A 386 -15.48 28.24 -15.93
CA THR A 386 -14.64 29.37 -16.30
C THR A 386 -13.50 28.86 -17.15
N VAL A 387 -13.47 29.31 -18.41
CA VAL A 387 -12.38 29.05 -19.35
C VAL A 387 -11.50 30.29 -19.35
N GLU A 388 -10.41 30.20 -18.63
CA GLU A 388 -9.36 31.21 -18.71
C GLU A 388 -8.37 30.74 -19.77
N SER A 389 -8.36 31.39 -20.93
CA SER A 389 -7.27 31.20 -21.90
C SER A 389 -5.98 31.48 -21.15
N VAL A 390 -5.10 30.49 -21.11
CA VAL A 390 -3.85 30.66 -20.36
C VAL A 390 -2.96 31.55 -21.21
N GLY A 391 -3.12 32.85 -20.98
CA GLY A 391 -2.41 33.89 -21.69
C GLY A 391 -3.09 34.36 -22.98
N GLN A 392 -2.78 35.60 -23.34
CA GLN A 392 -3.34 36.31 -24.49
C GLN A 392 -2.77 35.83 -25.87
N SER A 393 -2.02 34.71 -25.98
CA SER A 393 -1.28 34.30 -27.22
C SER A 393 -1.38 32.82 -27.65
N GLU A 394 -2.01 31.95 -26.88
CA GLU A 394 -2.06 30.50 -27.16
C GLU A 394 -3.47 30.10 -27.62
N THR A 395 -3.67 29.93 -28.93
CA THR A 395 -4.96 29.55 -29.56
C THR A 395 -5.42 28.13 -29.26
N ASN A 396 -4.68 27.44 -28.41
CA ASN A 396 -4.76 26.02 -28.19
C ASN A 396 -4.78 25.66 -26.69
N HIS A 397 -4.75 26.61 -25.74
CA HIS A 397 -4.64 26.30 -24.30
C HIS A 397 -5.61 27.09 -23.45
N TRP A 398 -6.13 26.41 -22.44
CA TRP A 398 -7.18 26.87 -21.57
C TRP A 398 -6.93 26.32 -20.16
N ARG A 399 -7.14 27.13 -19.13
CA ARG A 399 -7.30 26.68 -17.75
C ARG A 399 -8.78 26.74 -17.46
N LEU A 400 -9.31 25.63 -16.98
CA LEU A 400 -10.71 25.49 -16.68
C LEU A 400 -10.88 25.29 -15.19
N ILE A 401 -11.89 25.93 -14.63
CA ILE A 401 -12.35 25.64 -13.27
C ILE A 401 -13.83 25.41 -13.38
N ALA A 402 -14.29 24.25 -12.92
CA ALA A 402 -15.70 24.03 -12.74
C ALA A 402 -16.13 24.79 -11.49
N LEU A 403 -17.05 25.74 -11.64
CA LEU A 403 -17.54 26.56 -10.53
C LEU A 403 -18.63 25.83 -9.75
N ASP A 404 -19.49 25.14 -10.47
CA ASP A 404 -20.64 24.44 -9.95
C ASP A 404 -20.71 23.00 -10.48
N ALA A 405 -21.35 22.14 -9.70
CA ALA A 405 -21.59 20.76 -10.09
C ALA A 405 -22.61 20.67 -11.23
N GLY A 406 -22.43 19.72 -12.16
CA GLY A 406 -23.32 19.48 -13.30
C GLY A 406 -22.58 18.98 -14.56
N ASP A 407 -23.33 18.72 -15.63
CA ASP A 407 -22.83 18.19 -16.90
C ASP A 407 -22.63 19.30 -17.94
N TRP A 408 -21.38 19.54 -18.32
CA TRP A 408 -20.98 20.70 -19.11
C TRP A 408 -20.18 20.26 -20.34
N LYS A 409 -20.76 20.38 -21.54
CA LYS A 409 -20.03 20.02 -22.76
C LYS A 409 -18.93 21.03 -23.08
N ILE A 410 -17.77 20.51 -23.48
CA ILE A 410 -16.69 21.24 -24.13
C ILE A 410 -16.37 20.63 -25.50
N HIS A 411 -16.10 21.46 -26.50
CA HIS A 411 -15.91 20.98 -27.86
C HIS A 411 -14.58 21.47 -28.40
N LEU A 412 -13.68 20.56 -28.81
CA LEU A 412 -12.53 20.86 -29.66
C LEU A 412 -12.75 20.38 -31.08
N GLU A 413 -12.90 21.29 -32.01
CA GLU A 413 -13.04 20.93 -33.41
C GLU A 413 -11.66 20.90 -34.07
N VAL A 414 -11.38 19.86 -34.87
CA VAL A 414 -10.11 19.61 -35.57
C VAL A 414 -10.39 19.28 -37.03
N ALA A 415 -10.30 20.23 -37.97
CA ALA A 415 -10.96 20.04 -39.27
C ALA A 415 -10.39 18.94 -40.19
N GLU A 416 -9.13 18.51 -40.02
CA GLU A 416 -8.37 17.63 -40.93
C GLU A 416 -8.07 16.25 -40.32
N LEU A 417 -8.62 16.04 -39.13
CA LEU A 417 -9.01 14.75 -38.59
C LEU A 417 -10.53 14.71 -38.72
N ASP A 418 -11.12 13.64 -39.27
CA ASP A 418 -12.54 13.57 -39.66
C ASP A 418 -13.52 13.54 -38.45
N GLN A 419 -13.09 14.03 -37.29
CA GLN A 419 -13.78 13.90 -36.01
C GLN A 419 -13.57 15.15 -35.15
N PRO A 420 -14.66 15.87 -34.76
CA PRO A 420 -14.59 16.84 -33.69
C PRO A 420 -14.31 16.10 -32.37
N ILE A 421 -13.38 16.64 -31.62
CA ILE A 421 -12.96 16.20 -30.31
C ILE A 421 -13.88 16.85 -29.27
N THR A 422 -15.10 16.32 -29.13
CA THR A 422 -16.03 16.73 -28.06
C THR A 422 -15.67 16.03 -26.75
N ARG A 423 -15.63 16.77 -25.65
CA ARG A 423 -15.59 16.22 -24.29
C ARG A 423 -16.80 16.70 -23.49
N LEU A 424 -17.50 15.82 -22.81
CA LEU A 424 -18.37 16.27 -21.72
C LEU A 424 -17.47 16.69 -20.54
N ILE A 425 -17.95 17.50 -19.61
CA ILE A 425 -17.32 17.79 -18.32
C ILE A 425 -18.41 17.74 -17.27
N ARG A 426 -18.50 16.62 -16.58
CA ARG A 426 -19.24 16.43 -15.35
C ARG A 426 -18.44 16.97 -14.18
N ALA A 427 -18.81 18.14 -13.71
CA ALA A 427 -18.30 18.71 -12.49
C ALA A 427 -19.05 18.14 -11.28
N TYR A 428 -18.32 17.73 -10.26
CA TYR A 428 -18.89 17.34 -8.97
C TYR A 428 -18.41 18.29 -7.87
N PRO A 429 -19.19 18.50 -6.80
CA PRO A 429 -18.68 19.21 -5.63
C PRO A 429 -17.36 18.58 -5.19
N SER A 430 -16.41 19.39 -4.74
CA SER A 430 -15.18 18.83 -4.18
C SER A 430 -15.47 17.98 -2.96
N THR A 431 -14.67 16.94 -2.71
CA THR A 431 -14.83 16.10 -1.53
C THR A 431 -14.76 16.99 -0.28
N GLN A 432 -13.86 17.98 -0.25
CA GLN A 432 -13.81 18.98 0.82
C GLN A 432 -15.04 19.89 0.89
N LYS A 433 -15.54 20.39 -0.25
CA LYS A 433 -16.78 21.20 -0.27
C LYS A 433 -17.96 20.38 0.22
N ARG A 434 -18.04 19.12 -0.20
CA ARG A 434 -19.09 18.18 0.19
C ARG A 434 -19.01 17.86 1.67
N ILE A 435 -17.82 17.61 2.20
CA ILE A 435 -17.54 17.49 3.63
C ILE A 435 -18.08 18.71 4.36
N HIS A 436 -17.74 19.92 3.92
CA HIS A 436 -18.19 21.15 4.57
C HIS A 436 -19.72 21.32 4.55
N GLU A 437 -20.37 21.00 3.42
CA GLU A 437 -21.83 20.98 3.31
C GLU A 437 -22.45 19.96 4.29
N ILE A 438 -21.90 18.76 4.38
CA ILE A 438 -22.38 17.72 5.31
C ILE A 438 -22.17 18.17 6.76
N GLU A 439 -21.02 18.73 7.10
CA GLU A 439 -20.76 19.23 8.45
C GLU A 439 -21.76 20.31 8.86
N ARG A 440 -21.98 21.29 7.97
CA ARG A 440 -22.90 22.41 8.21
C ARG A 440 -24.36 21.96 8.28
N ASP A 441 -24.81 21.19 7.29
CA ASP A 441 -26.24 20.92 7.07
C ASP A 441 -26.73 19.65 7.77
N ILE A 442 -25.83 18.73 8.12
CA ILE A 442 -26.17 17.42 8.68
C ILE A 442 -25.54 17.25 10.06
N VAL A 443 -24.22 17.33 10.20
CA VAL A 443 -23.52 17.00 11.45
C VAL A 443 -23.96 17.90 12.61
N ILE A 444 -24.09 19.21 12.39
CA ILE A 444 -24.52 20.15 13.45
C ILE A 444 -25.91 19.80 13.99
N LEU A 445 -26.88 19.55 13.11
CA LEU A 445 -28.25 19.22 13.50
C LEU A 445 -28.32 17.90 14.25
N LEU A 446 -27.67 16.86 13.71
CA LEU A 446 -27.62 15.54 14.33
C LEU A 446 -26.87 15.57 15.67
N THR A 447 -25.81 16.37 15.79
CA THR A 447 -25.09 16.53 17.06
C THR A 447 -25.99 17.10 18.14
N ALA A 448 -26.85 18.07 17.83
CA ALA A 448 -27.80 18.63 18.79
C ALA A 448 -28.87 17.62 19.20
N GLU A 449 -29.40 16.84 18.25
CA GLU A 449 -30.37 15.77 18.52
C GLU A 449 -29.76 14.66 19.39
N VAL A 450 -28.58 14.16 19.02
CA VAL A 450 -27.82 13.17 19.79
C VAL A 450 -27.50 13.70 21.18
N HIS A 451 -27.02 14.94 21.28
CA HIS A 451 -26.73 15.58 22.56
C HIS A 451 -27.95 15.58 23.48
N HIS A 452 -29.12 15.96 22.95
CA HIS A 452 -30.36 15.96 23.71
C HIS A 452 -30.69 14.55 24.23
N GLN A 453 -30.66 13.52 23.37
CA GLN A 453 -30.95 12.15 23.78
C GLN A 453 -29.96 11.60 24.81
N VAL A 454 -28.67 11.82 24.59
CA VAL A 454 -27.61 11.38 25.51
C VAL A 454 -27.73 12.08 26.86
N SER A 455 -28.10 13.38 26.89
CA SER A 455 -28.32 14.13 28.14
C SER A 455 -29.46 13.57 29.00
N GLN A 456 -30.42 12.85 28.40
CA GLN A 456 -31.49 12.19 29.15
C GLN A 456 -31.01 10.93 29.87
N LEU A 457 -29.89 10.34 29.45
CA LEU A 457 -29.29 9.21 30.16
C LEU A 457 -28.57 9.71 31.42
N ARG A 458 -27.53 10.52 31.24
CA ARG A 458 -26.69 11.07 32.32
C ARG A 458 -26.03 12.38 31.90
N GLY A 459 -25.87 13.29 32.86
CA GLY A 459 -25.26 14.61 32.65
C GLY A 459 -23.76 14.53 32.31
N GLU A 460 -23.04 13.53 32.81
CA GLU A 460 -21.60 13.36 32.56
C GLU A 460 -21.30 12.95 31.11
N LEU A 461 -22.25 12.28 30.43
CA LEU A 461 -22.13 11.96 29.01
C LEU A 461 -22.16 13.20 28.12
N VAL A 462 -22.67 14.32 28.64
CA VAL A 462 -22.68 15.61 27.97
C VAL A 462 -21.78 16.62 28.68
N SER A 463 -20.69 16.15 29.29
CA SER A 463 -19.73 17.04 29.96
C SER A 463 -19.19 18.11 29.00
N PRO A 464 -18.78 19.30 29.50
CA PRO A 464 -18.20 20.33 28.64
C PRO A 464 -16.94 19.86 27.88
N VAL A 465 -16.25 18.83 28.39
CA VAL A 465 -15.10 18.23 27.70
C VAL A 465 -15.59 17.47 26.46
N ILE A 466 -16.60 16.60 26.61
CA ILE A 466 -17.16 15.82 25.50
C ILE A 466 -17.81 16.71 24.44
N GLN A 467 -18.54 17.74 24.86
CA GLN A 467 -19.16 18.70 23.92
C GLN A 467 -18.13 19.34 22.99
N LYS A 468 -16.93 19.64 23.51
CA LYS A 468 -15.82 20.25 22.78
C LYS A 468 -15.02 19.28 21.92
N ILE A 469 -15.25 17.98 22.01
CA ILE A 469 -14.61 17.00 21.13
C ILE A 469 -15.05 17.32 19.69
N PRO A 470 -14.11 17.64 18.79
CA PRO A 470 -14.43 17.91 17.41
C PRO A 470 -14.86 16.62 16.72
N PHE A 471 -15.84 16.72 15.84
CA PHE A 471 -16.23 15.65 14.93
C PHE A 471 -15.95 16.14 13.52
N ARG A 472 -14.93 15.58 12.88
CA ARG A 472 -14.39 16.06 11.60
C ARG A 472 -14.58 15.00 10.54
N LEU A 473 -15.22 15.38 9.44
CA LEU A 473 -15.15 14.60 8.22
C LEU A 473 -13.87 15.01 7.47
N LEU A 474 -13.08 14.05 7.04
CA LEU A 474 -11.77 14.26 6.40
C LEU A 474 -11.68 13.43 5.12
N THR A 475 -10.88 13.85 4.14
CA THR A 475 -10.48 12.89 3.10
C THR A 475 -9.54 11.85 3.71
N PRO A 476 -9.44 10.64 3.13
CA PRO A 476 -8.49 9.63 3.58
C PRO A 476 -7.06 10.16 3.71
N GLU A 477 -6.60 10.97 2.74
CA GLU A 477 -5.26 11.56 2.78
C GLU A 477 -5.10 12.56 3.94
N ASP A 478 -6.11 13.36 4.23
CA ASP A 478 -6.06 14.34 5.33
C ASP A 478 -6.13 13.65 6.69
N GLN A 479 -6.88 12.54 6.80
CA GLN A 479 -6.87 11.68 7.98
C GLN A 479 -5.48 11.06 8.20
N VAL A 480 -4.90 10.43 7.17
CA VAL A 480 -3.56 9.81 7.25
C VAL A 480 -2.50 10.85 7.64
N ARG A 481 -2.55 12.07 7.09
CA ARG A 481 -1.62 13.14 7.50
C ARG A 481 -1.81 13.60 8.94
N LEU A 482 -3.02 13.52 9.45
CA LEU A 482 -3.38 13.99 10.80
C LEU A 482 -3.01 12.96 11.86
N LEU A 483 -3.28 11.67 11.61
CA LEU A 483 -3.17 10.60 12.60
C LEU A 483 -1.81 9.87 12.54
N GLU A 484 -1.28 9.65 11.33
CA GLU A 484 -0.21 8.67 11.16
C GLU A 484 1.21 9.25 11.33
N PRO A 485 2.16 8.49 11.91
CA PRO A 485 3.56 8.86 11.97
C PRO A 485 4.19 8.91 10.56
N PRO A 486 5.34 9.59 10.36
CA PRO A 486 5.90 9.85 9.02
C PRO A 486 6.07 8.62 8.12
N ASP A 487 6.59 7.51 8.65
CA ASP A 487 6.88 6.30 7.85
C ASP A 487 5.57 5.62 7.40
N THR A 488 4.66 5.34 8.35
CA THR A 488 3.33 4.77 8.06
C THR A 488 2.51 5.69 7.15
N ARG A 489 2.62 7.01 7.35
CA ARG A 489 1.96 8.02 6.52
C ARG A 489 2.41 7.94 5.08
N GLU A 490 3.71 7.82 4.81
CA GLU A 490 4.19 7.74 3.43
C GLU A 490 3.68 6.46 2.75
N ALA A 491 3.78 5.32 3.43
CA ALA A 491 3.27 4.03 2.94
C ALA A 491 1.76 4.07 2.65
N LEU A 492 0.95 4.61 3.57
CA LEU A 492 -0.50 4.72 3.38
C LEU A 492 -0.89 5.72 2.29
N LEU A 493 -0.15 6.83 2.16
CA LEU A 493 -0.37 7.76 1.05
C LEU A 493 0.01 7.13 -0.29
N GLU A 494 1.02 6.27 -0.34
CA GLU A 494 1.36 5.48 -1.52
C GLU A 494 0.28 4.44 -1.83
N ALA A 495 -0.20 3.71 -0.83
CA ALA A 495 -1.31 2.76 -0.95
C ALA A 495 -2.60 3.43 -1.45
N LEU A 496 -2.95 4.61 -0.94
CA LEU A 496 -4.09 5.39 -1.43
C LEU A 496 -3.91 5.80 -2.90
N ARG A 497 -2.70 6.20 -3.32
CA ARG A 497 -2.41 6.50 -4.73
C ARG A 497 -2.51 5.26 -5.61
N ALA A 498 -2.02 4.11 -5.13
CA ALA A 498 -2.14 2.83 -5.81
C ALA A 498 -3.60 2.43 -5.98
N ALA A 499 -4.39 2.51 -4.91
CA ALA A 499 -5.82 2.16 -4.91
C ALA A 499 -6.66 3.06 -5.83
N ARG A 500 -6.27 4.33 -6.00
CA ARG A 500 -6.92 5.23 -6.97
C ARG A 500 -6.58 4.93 -8.44
N LYS A 501 -5.50 4.17 -8.69
CA LYS A 501 -5.04 3.76 -10.03
C LYS A 501 -5.32 2.29 -10.32
N GLU A 502 -5.85 1.55 -9.35
CA GLU A 502 -6.01 0.11 -9.46
C GLU A 502 -7.09 -0.22 -10.49
N GLU A 503 -6.76 -1.08 -11.45
CA GLU A 503 -7.68 -1.47 -12.54
C GLU A 503 -8.14 -2.93 -12.42
N ASP A 504 -7.49 -3.71 -11.56
CA ASP A 504 -7.74 -5.12 -11.37
C ASP A 504 -7.78 -5.48 -9.89
N THR A 505 -8.08 -6.73 -9.58
CA THR A 505 -8.31 -7.16 -8.21
C THR A 505 -7.02 -7.20 -7.42
N ASN A 506 -6.97 -6.45 -6.32
CA ASN A 506 -5.86 -6.46 -5.38
C ASN A 506 -6.38 -6.50 -3.94
N GLN A 507 -6.75 -7.70 -3.47
CA GLN A 507 -7.37 -7.86 -2.15
C GLN A 507 -6.46 -7.42 -1.00
N PRO A 508 -5.13 -7.72 -1.01
CA PRO A 508 -4.22 -7.23 0.02
C PRO A 508 -4.21 -5.72 0.15
N LEU A 509 -4.20 -4.98 -0.96
CA LEU A 509 -4.25 -3.51 -0.93
C LEU A 509 -5.54 -2.99 -0.29
N VAL A 510 -6.69 -3.56 -0.66
CA VAL A 510 -7.98 -3.14 -0.08
C VAL A 510 -8.06 -3.47 1.40
N GLN A 511 -7.59 -4.64 1.81
CA GLN A 511 -7.53 -5.04 3.21
C GLN A 511 -6.62 -4.09 4.01
N TYR A 512 -5.42 -3.81 3.49
CA TYR A 512 -4.50 -2.85 4.12
C TYR A 512 -5.12 -1.46 4.30
N LEU A 513 -5.89 -0.97 3.33
CA LEU A 513 -6.62 0.29 3.46
C LEU A 513 -7.76 0.20 4.50
N LEU A 514 -8.50 -0.91 4.57
CA LEU A 514 -9.60 -1.08 5.53
C LEU A 514 -9.10 -1.16 6.98
N GLU A 515 -7.94 -1.76 7.19
CA GLU A 515 -7.29 -1.88 8.50
C GLU A 515 -6.76 -0.53 9.00
N ASN A 516 -6.27 0.33 8.10
CA ASN A 516 -5.58 1.57 8.47
C ASN A 516 -6.40 2.85 8.21
N ILE A 517 -7.48 2.79 7.43
CA ILE A 517 -8.33 3.94 7.09
C ILE A 517 -9.77 3.61 7.48
N ALA A 518 -10.09 3.91 8.73
CA ALA A 518 -11.40 3.70 9.34
C ALA A 518 -11.80 4.94 10.18
N PRO A 519 -13.08 5.09 10.55
CA PRO A 519 -13.49 6.03 11.58
C PRO A 519 -12.68 5.82 12.86
N THR A 520 -12.12 6.90 13.42
CA THR A 520 -11.25 6.80 14.59
C THR A 520 -11.48 7.94 15.57
N TYR A 521 -11.60 7.60 16.84
CA TYR A 521 -11.47 8.54 17.94
C TYR A 521 -10.01 8.69 18.35
N SER A 522 -9.52 9.93 18.29
CA SER A 522 -8.21 10.32 18.82
C SER A 522 -8.39 11.21 20.05
N PRO A 523 -7.82 10.88 21.23
CA PRO A 523 -7.80 11.78 22.39
C PRO A 523 -7.23 13.17 22.10
N VAL A 524 -6.36 13.31 21.09
CA VAL A 524 -5.74 14.58 20.70
C VAL A 524 -6.56 15.30 19.63
N HIS A 525 -7.05 14.57 18.63
CA HIS A 525 -7.66 15.16 17.43
C HIS A 525 -9.19 15.11 17.40
N GLY A 526 -9.82 14.41 18.35
CA GLY A 526 -11.25 14.11 18.38
C GLY A 526 -11.64 13.02 17.38
N CYS A 527 -12.87 13.06 16.89
CA CYS A 527 -13.35 12.08 15.93
C CYS A 527 -12.90 12.47 14.53
N CYS A 528 -12.17 11.56 13.88
CA CYS A 528 -11.63 11.72 12.53
C CYS A 528 -12.30 10.68 11.64
N ILE A 529 -13.22 11.13 10.80
CA ILE A 529 -14.09 10.24 10.02
C ILE A 529 -13.72 10.36 8.53
N PRO A 530 -13.21 9.31 7.89
CA PRO A 530 -12.89 9.34 6.47
C PRO A 530 -14.16 9.49 5.63
N TYR A 531 -14.11 10.32 4.59
CA TYR A 531 -15.18 10.54 3.63
C TYR A 531 -14.61 10.55 2.22
N ASP A 532 -14.81 9.46 1.48
CA ASP A 532 -14.50 9.38 0.04
C ASP A 532 -15.35 8.30 -0.65
N PRO A 533 -16.65 8.55 -0.85
CA PRO A 533 -17.53 7.58 -1.50
C PRO A 533 -17.11 7.26 -2.95
N LYS A 534 -16.29 8.10 -3.60
CA LYS A 534 -15.78 7.86 -4.95
C LYS A 534 -14.66 6.83 -4.96
N LEU A 535 -13.77 6.87 -3.97
CA LEU A 535 -12.77 5.83 -3.78
C LEU A 535 -13.45 4.49 -3.48
N ALA A 536 -14.49 4.49 -2.62
CA ALA A 536 -15.27 3.29 -2.35
C ALA A 536 -15.92 2.70 -3.61
N ASP A 537 -16.59 3.54 -4.41
CA ASP A 537 -17.17 3.13 -5.72
C ASP A 537 -16.11 2.57 -6.66
N HIS A 538 -14.98 3.25 -6.80
CA HIS A 538 -13.89 2.79 -7.65
C HIS A 538 -13.40 1.39 -7.27
N LEU A 539 -13.18 1.15 -5.98
CA LEU A 539 -12.71 -0.15 -5.48
C LEU A 539 -13.79 -1.22 -5.61
N VAL A 540 -15.05 -0.93 -5.32
CA VAL A 540 -16.16 -1.89 -5.46
C VAL A 540 -16.43 -2.26 -6.92
N ALA A 541 -16.27 -1.31 -7.85
CA ALA A 541 -16.44 -1.54 -9.29
C ALA A 541 -15.48 -2.60 -9.86
N ILE A 542 -14.33 -2.82 -9.20
CA ILE A 542 -13.43 -3.94 -9.48
C ILE A 542 -14.10 -5.21 -8.94
N ARG A 543 -14.81 -5.93 -9.81
CA ARG A 543 -15.82 -6.99 -9.49
C ARG A 543 -15.47 -7.98 -8.37
N LYS A 544 -14.19 -8.27 -8.09
CA LYS A 544 -13.79 -9.20 -7.02
C LYS A 544 -13.64 -8.53 -5.63
N HIS A 545 -13.85 -7.22 -5.51
CA HIS A 545 -13.90 -6.50 -4.23
C HIS A 545 -15.31 -6.39 -3.65
N ALA A 546 -16.32 -7.00 -4.28
CA ALA A 546 -17.69 -7.08 -3.75
C ALA A 546 -17.79 -7.59 -2.28
N PRO A 547 -16.94 -8.53 -1.80
CA PRO A 547 -16.95 -8.92 -0.38
C PRO A 547 -16.61 -7.77 0.60
N PHE A 548 -15.90 -6.75 0.13
CA PHE A 548 -15.48 -5.59 0.92
C PHE A 548 -16.45 -4.40 0.82
N GLU A 549 -17.52 -4.51 0.02
CA GLU A 549 -18.44 -3.41 -0.28
C GLU A 549 -18.96 -2.71 0.98
N GLU A 550 -19.46 -3.48 1.96
CA GLU A 550 -20.00 -2.89 3.18
C GLU A 550 -18.94 -2.26 4.08
N HIS A 551 -17.72 -2.83 4.13
CA HIS A 551 -16.61 -2.25 4.88
C HIS A 551 -16.13 -0.96 4.24
N LEU A 552 -16.01 -0.92 2.91
CA LEU A 552 -15.67 0.29 2.16
C LEU A 552 -16.74 1.38 2.33
N ALA A 553 -18.02 1.01 2.23
CA ALA A 553 -19.13 1.94 2.43
C ALA A 553 -19.21 2.46 3.87
N TYR A 554 -18.81 1.65 4.85
CA TYR A 554 -18.71 2.06 6.24
C TYR A 554 -17.55 3.03 6.43
N ASN A 555 -16.34 2.61 6.06
CA ASN A 555 -15.12 3.36 6.31
C ASN A 555 -15.12 4.70 5.55
N LEU A 556 -15.59 4.71 4.30
CA LEU A 556 -15.57 5.89 3.43
C LEU A 556 -16.92 6.61 3.36
N MET A 557 -17.84 6.29 4.28
CA MET A 557 -19.13 6.98 4.48
C MET A 557 -20.08 6.94 3.27
N GLY A 558 -19.99 5.91 2.44
CA GLY A 558 -20.90 5.60 1.35
C GLY A 558 -20.19 5.04 0.12
N ILE A 559 -20.97 4.76 -0.93
CA ILE A 559 -20.50 4.40 -2.26
C ILE A 559 -21.19 5.35 -3.24
N ASP A 560 -20.40 6.07 -4.04
CA ASP A 560 -20.95 7.04 -4.99
C ASP A 560 -21.81 6.34 -6.06
N GLY A 561 -22.95 6.93 -6.42
CA GLY A 561 -23.86 6.36 -7.43
C GLY A 561 -24.74 5.18 -6.99
N ASP A 562 -24.56 4.62 -5.79
CA ASP A 562 -25.40 3.52 -5.28
C ASP A 562 -26.53 4.03 -4.36
N GLU A 563 -27.78 3.78 -4.76
CA GLU A 563 -28.98 4.25 -4.05
C GLU A 563 -29.08 3.72 -2.61
N ARG A 564 -28.52 2.54 -2.32
CA ARG A 564 -28.49 1.95 -0.96
C ARG A 564 -27.71 2.83 0.02
N TYR A 565 -26.72 3.57 -0.49
CA TYR A 565 -25.80 4.43 0.26
C TYR A 565 -26.12 5.92 0.10
N GLY A 566 -27.40 6.26 -0.14
CA GLY A 566 -27.86 7.63 -0.28
C GLY A 566 -27.86 8.47 1.01
N GLN A 567 -28.57 9.60 0.99
CA GLN A 567 -28.54 10.58 2.09
C GLN A 567 -29.04 10.00 3.44
N THR A 568 -29.99 9.07 3.41
CA THR A 568 -30.47 8.39 4.63
C THR A 568 -29.35 7.57 5.29
N TRP A 569 -28.63 6.78 4.51
CA TRP A 569 -27.48 6.00 4.99
C TRP A 569 -26.42 6.90 5.60
N LEU A 570 -26.06 7.99 4.89
CA LEU A 570 -25.09 8.96 5.37
C LEU A 570 -25.49 9.53 6.74
N LYS A 571 -26.75 9.98 6.89
CA LYS A 571 -27.26 10.49 8.17
C LYS A 571 -27.21 9.43 9.27
N GLN A 572 -27.67 8.21 8.97
CA GLN A 572 -27.64 7.09 9.91
C GLN A 572 -26.21 6.78 10.38
N ASN A 573 -25.23 6.75 9.47
CA ASN A 573 -23.83 6.52 9.81
C ASN A 573 -23.24 7.67 10.63
N ILE A 574 -23.53 8.92 10.29
CA ILE A 574 -23.07 10.08 11.06
C ILE A 574 -23.61 10.02 12.50
N VAL A 575 -24.90 9.70 12.68
CA VAL A 575 -25.49 9.54 14.02
C VAL A 575 -24.80 8.42 14.79
N ALA A 576 -24.63 7.26 14.16
CA ALA A 576 -23.98 6.11 14.78
C ALA A 576 -22.55 6.45 15.23
N LEU A 577 -21.76 7.10 14.36
CA LEU A 577 -20.39 7.51 14.68
C LEU A 577 -20.33 8.66 15.70
N LEU A 578 -21.31 9.58 15.72
CA LEU A 578 -21.42 10.55 16.82
C LEU A 578 -21.60 9.84 18.15
N LEU A 579 -22.47 8.83 18.21
CA LEU A 579 -22.71 8.06 19.43
C LEU A 579 -21.50 7.22 19.83
N HIS A 580 -20.91 6.48 18.88
CA HIS A 580 -19.78 5.58 19.12
C HIS A 580 -18.49 6.35 19.41
N GLU A 581 -18.05 7.19 18.47
CA GLU A 581 -16.76 7.89 18.54
C GLU A 581 -16.81 9.07 19.52
N LYS A 582 -17.76 9.99 19.32
CA LYS A 582 -17.76 11.26 20.07
C LYS A 582 -18.24 11.06 21.51
N TYR A 583 -19.35 10.36 21.69
CA TYR A 583 -19.93 10.19 23.02
C TYR A 583 -19.44 8.92 23.73
N GLY A 584 -19.27 7.80 23.03
CA GLY A 584 -18.78 6.55 23.59
C GLY A 584 -17.31 6.63 24.01
N HIS A 585 -16.41 6.65 23.03
CA HIS A 585 -14.97 6.78 23.30
C HIS A 585 -14.64 8.11 23.98
N GLY A 586 -15.25 9.21 23.54
CA GLY A 586 -15.06 10.50 24.20
C GLY A 586 -15.41 10.47 25.69
N PHE A 587 -16.46 9.76 26.10
CA PHE A 587 -16.75 9.56 27.52
C PHE A 587 -15.71 8.67 28.21
N PHE A 588 -15.34 7.54 27.59
CA PHE A 588 -14.32 6.64 28.14
C PHE A 588 -13.01 7.40 28.43
N PHE A 589 -12.42 8.05 27.43
CA PHE A 589 -11.14 8.74 27.56
C PHE A 589 -11.18 10.00 28.43
N SER A 590 -12.33 10.66 28.56
CA SER A 590 -12.42 11.94 29.30
C SER A 590 -13.04 11.84 30.70
N GLN A 591 -13.87 10.82 30.98
CA GLN A 591 -14.62 10.71 32.24
C GLN A 591 -14.15 9.54 33.11
N THR A 592 -13.61 8.47 32.53
CA THR A 592 -13.14 7.31 33.31
C THR A 592 -11.70 7.49 33.81
N LYS A 593 -11.31 6.74 34.84
CA LYS A 593 -9.97 6.80 35.41
C LYS A 593 -8.94 6.11 34.51
N LEU A 594 -9.26 4.91 34.01
CA LEU A 594 -8.42 4.18 33.06
C LEU A 594 -8.29 4.91 31.72
N GLY A 595 -9.41 5.38 31.15
CA GLY A 595 -9.39 6.09 29.87
C GLY A 595 -8.56 7.38 29.90
N LYS A 596 -8.53 8.12 31.02
CA LYS A 596 -7.64 9.29 31.18
C LYS A 596 -6.16 8.91 31.14
N GLN A 597 -5.79 7.77 31.70
CA GLN A 597 -4.42 7.25 31.67
C GLN A 597 -4.03 6.84 30.25
N LEU A 598 -4.92 6.15 29.53
CA LEU A 598 -4.71 5.81 28.12
C LEU A 598 -4.64 7.07 27.23
N ALA A 599 -5.45 8.10 27.50
CA ALA A 599 -5.38 9.38 26.78
C ALA A 599 -4.02 10.08 26.97
N ILE A 600 -3.40 9.94 28.15
CA ILE A 600 -2.05 10.43 28.41
C ILE A 600 -1.05 9.67 27.53
N LEU A 601 -1.10 8.34 27.51
CA LEU A 601 -0.21 7.53 26.68
C LEU A 601 -0.33 7.90 25.18
N TYR A 602 -1.57 7.94 24.66
CA TYR A 602 -1.89 8.32 23.28
C TYR A 602 -1.32 9.70 22.92
N LYS A 603 -1.52 10.71 23.78
CA LYS A 603 -1.05 12.09 23.54
C LYS A 603 0.46 12.17 23.26
N TYR A 604 1.21 11.20 23.78
CA TYR A 604 2.67 11.13 23.66
C TYR A 604 3.16 10.04 22.70
N GLY A 605 2.26 9.40 21.95
CA GLY A 605 2.57 8.36 20.97
C GLY A 605 3.03 7.05 21.61
N LEU A 606 2.61 6.78 22.86
CA LEU A 606 2.86 5.51 23.55
C LEU A 606 1.65 4.58 23.31
N GLU A 607 1.41 4.20 22.07
CA GLU A 607 0.29 3.35 21.65
C GLU A 607 0.78 1.95 21.25
N PRO A 608 -0.06 0.90 21.35
CA PRO A 608 0.29 -0.43 20.86
C PRO A 608 0.80 -0.40 19.43
N ALA A 609 1.83 -1.19 19.13
CA ALA A 609 2.46 -1.30 17.81
C ALA A 609 3.04 0.00 17.22
N THR A 610 3.30 1.03 18.04
CA THR A 610 3.96 2.26 17.56
C THR A 610 5.45 2.02 17.29
N ASP A 611 5.98 2.43 16.13
CA ASP A 611 7.43 2.46 15.94
C ASP A 611 8.06 3.51 16.89
N SER A 612 8.74 3.01 17.93
CA SER A 612 9.48 3.79 18.93
C SER A 612 10.42 4.85 18.33
N LYS A 613 10.80 4.72 17.05
CA LYS A 613 11.60 5.73 16.34
C LYS A 613 10.94 7.10 16.24
N HIS A 614 9.61 7.17 16.28
CA HIS A 614 8.82 8.40 16.03
C HIS A 614 8.21 9.04 17.27
N LEU A 615 8.60 8.59 18.47
CA LEU A 615 8.15 9.18 19.72
C LEU A 615 8.46 10.69 19.75
N ARG A 616 7.46 11.49 20.14
CA ARG A 616 7.61 12.95 20.22
C ARG A 616 8.62 13.29 21.31
N ALA A 617 9.57 14.18 21.04
CA ALA A 617 10.43 14.73 22.09
C ALA A 617 9.56 15.37 23.20
N PRO A 618 9.92 15.25 24.49
CA PRO A 618 11.24 14.86 25.03
C PRO A 618 11.38 13.38 25.44
N TYR A 619 10.57 12.46 24.90
CA TYR A 619 10.51 11.09 25.41
C TYR A 619 11.71 10.23 24.99
N PRO A 620 12.44 9.63 25.95
CA PRO A 620 13.51 8.69 25.62
C PRO A 620 12.91 7.40 25.04
N ARG A 621 13.43 6.96 23.89
CA ARG A 621 13.05 5.66 23.28
C ARG A 621 13.20 4.48 24.25
N SER A 622 14.17 4.56 25.16
CA SER A 622 14.38 3.55 26.20
C SER A 622 13.16 3.34 27.08
N LEU A 623 12.43 4.43 27.43
CA LEU A 623 11.25 4.32 28.28
C LEU A 623 10.11 3.58 27.58
N TYR A 624 9.92 3.81 26.27
CA TYR A 624 8.92 3.04 25.52
C TYR A 624 9.31 1.57 25.45
N ASN A 625 10.56 1.25 25.10
CA ASN A 625 11.03 -0.13 25.05
C ASN A 625 10.88 -0.86 26.40
N ASP A 626 11.03 -0.13 27.52
CA ASP A 626 10.83 -0.68 28.85
C ASP A 626 9.35 -0.99 29.14
N TYR A 627 8.41 -0.16 28.64
CA TYR A 627 6.98 -0.22 28.98
C TYR A 627 6.05 -0.72 27.87
N GLU A 628 6.51 -0.95 26.64
CA GLU A 628 5.72 -1.36 25.47
C GLU A 628 4.80 -2.54 25.80
N SER A 629 5.38 -3.64 26.27
CA SER A 629 4.59 -4.83 26.64
C SER A 629 3.54 -4.56 27.73
N VAL A 630 3.74 -3.59 28.62
CA VAL A 630 2.71 -3.23 29.61
C VAL A 630 1.63 -2.35 29.00
N ILE A 631 1.99 -1.45 28.10
CA ILE A 631 1.03 -0.61 27.37
C ILE A 631 0.05 -1.49 26.60
N ASP A 632 0.53 -2.55 25.95
CA ASP A 632 -0.30 -3.54 25.26
C ASP A 632 -1.29 -4.22 26.24
N LEU A 633 -0.81 -4.71 27.39
CA LEU A 633 -1.68 -5.32 28.42
C LEU A 633 -2.77 -4.36 28.93
N ILE A 634 -2.44 -3.08 29.10
CA ILE A 634 -3.41 -2.07 29.55
C ILE A 634 -4.48 -1.87 28.47
N TYR A 635 -4.06 -1.76 27.21
CA TYR A 635 -4.97 -1.61 26.08
C TYR A 635 -5.90 -2.82 25.94
N ASP A 636 -5.35 -4.03 25.98
CA ASP A 636 -6.09 -5.29 25.90
C ASP A 636 -7.12 -5.42 27.03
N SER A 637 -6.74 -5.09 28.27
CA SER A 637 -7.67 -5.09 29.41
C SER A 637 -8.84 -4.10 29.26
N SER A 638 -8.71 -3.12 28.37
CA SER A 638 -9.65 -2.02 28.20
C SER A 638 -10.54 -2.15 26.96
N ILE A 639 -10.08 -2.87 25.92
CA ILE A 639 -10.72 -2.87 24.60
C ILE A 639 -12.16 -3.36 24.67
N ILE A 640 -12.43 -4.45 25.41
CA ILE A 640 -13.78 -5.03 25.56
C ILE A 640 -14.75 -4.03 26.22
N VAL A 641 -14.28 -3.30 27.24
CA VAL A 641 -15.13 -2.35 27.98
C VAL A 641 -15.33 -1.07 27.19
N ASN A 642 -14.27 -0.55 26.57
CA ASN A 642 -14.32 0.68 25.77
C ASN A 642 -15.21 0.50 24.53
N GLU A 643 -14.90 -0.49 23.69
CA GLU A 643 -15.67 -0.77 22.46
C GLU A 643 -17.09 -1.24 22.79
N GLY A 644 -17.24 -2.08 23.82
CA GLY A 644 -18.55 -2.53 24.30
C GLY A 644 -19.42 -1.38 24.81
N PHE A 645 -18.84 -0.40 25.51
CA PHE A 645 -19.58 0.77 25.98
C PHE A 645 -19.98 1.71 24.85
N ALA A 646 -19.07 2.00 23.92
CA ALA A 646 -19.35 2.84 22.76
C ALA A 646 -20.49 2.22 21.91
N THR A 647 -20.41 0.91 21.68
CA THR A 647 -21.44 0.14 20.96
C THR A 647 -22.76 0.12 21.71
N TRP A 648 -22.74 -0.11 23.02
CA TRP A 648 -23.94 -0.09 23.85
C TRP A 648 -24.64 1.27 23.80
N LEU A 649 -23.89 2.37 23.93
CA LEU A 649 -24.43 3.72 23.86
C LEU A 649 -25.06 3.99 22.49
N GLU A 650 -24.39 3.57 21.42
CA GLU A 650 -24.89 3.66 20.06
C GLU A 650 -26.23 2.91 19.90
N LEU A 651 -26.27 1.62 20.25
CA LEU A 651 -27.45 0.78 20.05
C LEU A 651 -28.62 1.12 20.99
N VAL A 652 -28.36 1.74 22.15
CA VAL A 652 -29.40 2.19 23.07
C VAL A 652 -30.03 3.52 22.65
N ILE A 653 -29.24 4.44 22.09
CA ILE A 653 -29.73 5.77 21.69
C ILE A 653 -30.31 5.77 20.27
N LEU A 654 -29.75 5.02 19.33
CA LEU A 654 -30.25 5.00 17.95
C LEU A 654 -31.79 4.80 17.88
N PRO A 655 -32.40 3.81 18.55
CA PRO A 655 -33.85 3.60 18.52
C PRO A 655 -34.69 4.74 19.14
N ARG A 656 -34.07 5.65 19.90
CA ARG A 656 -34.73 6.80 20.54
C ARG A 656 -34.76 8.06 19.67
N LEU A 657 -34.01 8.05 18.56
CA LEU A 657 -34.01 9.12 17.58
C LEU A 657 -35.23 8.99 16.65
N SER A 658 -35.32 9.87 15.64
CA SER A 658 -36.36 9.74 14.61
C SER A 658 -36.42 8.32 14.01
N GLU A 659 -37.62 7.89 13.60
CA GLU A 659 -37.87 6.53 13.07
C GLU A 659 -36.86 6.14 11.97
N LEU A 660 -36.54 7.08 11.08
CA LEU A 660 -35.57 6.90 10.01
C LEU A 660 -34.15 6.61 10.53
N MET A 661 -33.73 7.25 11.62
CA MET A 661 -32.42 7.04 12.23
C MET A 661 -32.39 5.76 13.07
N GLY A 662 -33.48 5.45 13.77
CA GLY A 662 -33.58 4.26 14.62
C GLY A 662 -33.43 2.93 13.85
N GLN A 663 -33.81 2.90 12.57
CA GLN A 663 -33.61 1.75 11.70
C GLN A 663 -32.12 1.36 11.54
N ALA A 664 -31.19 2.29 11.74
CA ALA A 664 -29.76 2.01 11.67
C ALA A 664 -29.30 1.01 12.75
N ALA A 665 -29.98 0.96 13.90
CA ALA A 665 -29.56 0.14 15.04
C ALA A 665 -29.41 -1.35 14.67
N TYR A 666 -30.34 -1.90 13.89
CA TYR A 666 -30.26 -3.31 13.47
C TYR A 666 -29.05 -3.58 12.58
N ARG A 667 -28.85 -2.74 11.55
CA ARG A 667 -27.72 -2.83 10.63
C ARG A 667 -26.39 -2.67 11.36
N ARG A 668 -26.29 -1.67 12.24
CA ARG A 668 -25.10 -1.40 13.03
C ARG A 668 -24.78 -2.55 13.97
N ARG A 669 -25.80 -3.14 14.61
CA ARG A 669 -25.63 -4.34 15.43
C ARG A 669 -25.06 -5.51 14.62
N ASP A 670 -25.60 -5.79 13.43
CA ASP A 670 -25.07 -6.85 12.55
C ASP A 670 -23.60 -6.61 12.20
N PHE A 671 -23.28 -5.40 11.73
CA PHE A 671 -21.91 -5.02 11.37
C PHE A 671 -20.94 -5.19 12.56
N LEU A 672 -21.26 -4.60 13.71
CA LEU A 672 -20.39 -4.62 14.88
C LEU A 672 -20.26 -6.02 15.50
N PHE A 673 -21.32 -6.84 15.52
CA PHE A 673 -21.32 -8.11 16.26
C PHE A 673 -20.91 -9.32 15.44
N HIS A 674 -21.16 -9.29 14.12
CA HIS A 674 -21.07 -10.47 13.27
C HIS A 674 -20.03 -10.33 12.16
N ARG A 675 -19.62 -9.11 11.80
CA ARG A 675 -18.65 -8.88 10.72
C ARG A 675 -17.25 -8.54 11.23
N ASP A 676 -17.15 -8.09 12.48
CA ASP A 676 -15.89 -7.91 13.17
C ASP A 676 -15.37 -9.26 13.70
N SER A 677 -14.16 -9.64 13.27
CA SER A 677 -13.42 -10.82 13.77
C SER A 677 -12.07 -10.45 14.37
N SER A 678 -11.76 -9.16 14.53
CA SER A 678 -10.42 -8.69 14.90
C SER A 678 -9.96 -9.16 16.29
N MET A 679 -10.89 -9.58 17.15
CA MET A 679 -10.51 -10.15 18.46
C MET A 679 -9.87 -11.52 18.35
N VAL A 680 -10.11 -12.26 17.26
CA VAL A 680 -9.51 -13.60 17.09
C VAL A 680 -8.00 -13.45 16.95
N ASP A 681 -7.57 -12.57 16.07
CA ASP A 681 -6.14 -12.32 15.82
C ASP A 681 -5.49 -11.67 17.04
N LEU A 682 -6.13 -10.64 17.61
CA LEU A 682 -5.65 -9.99 18.84
C LEU A 682 -5.50 -10.98 20.01
N ALA A 683 -6.44 -11.92 20.18
CA ALA A 683 -6.39 -12.88 21.28
C ALA A 683 -5.30 -13.95 21.11
N GLN A 684 -4.86 -14.22 19.88
CA GLN A 684 -3.76 -15.15 19.62
C GLN A 684 -2.42 -14.55 20.04
N ASP A 685 -2.20 -13.27 19.71
CA ASP A 685 -0.92 -12.60 19.91
C ASP A 685 -0.78 -11.93 21.29
N SER A 686 -1.90 -11.64 21.96
CA SER A 686 -1.91 -10.95 23.26
C SER A 686 -1.56 -11.87 24.44
N GLU A 687 -0.50 -11.51 25.19
CA GLU A 687 -0.18 -12.13 26.50
C GLU A 687 -1.36 -12.02 27.48
N TYR A 688 -2.14 -10.94 27.40
CA TYR A 688 -3.31 -10.73 28.25
C TYR A 688 -4.42 -11.75 27.96
N PHE A 689 -4.84 -11.85 26.69
CA PHE A 689 -5.96 -12.71 26.30
C PHE A 689 -5.62 -14.20 26.33
N GLN A 690 -4.34 -14.57 26.30
CA GLN A 690 -3.91 -15.94 26.60
C GLN A 690 -4.31 -16.37 28.01
N LYS A 691 -4.35 -15.44 28.97
CA LYS A 691 -4.83 -15.70 30.35
C LYS A 691 -6.32 -15.43 30.51
N PHE A 692 -6.82 -14.35 29.93
CA PHE A 692 -8.18 -13.86 30.11
C PHE A 692 -8.95 -13.92 28.80
N GLN A 693 -9.25 -15.12 28.32
CA GLN A 693 -9.84 -15.28 26.99
C GLN A 693 -11.14 -14.47 26.80
N PRO A 694 -11.30 -13.77 25.67
CA PRO A 694 -12.56 -13.11 25.32
C PRO A 694 -13.64 -14.17 25.06
N GLN A 695 -14.89 -13.86 25.42
CA GLN A 695 -16.04 -14.77 25.21
C GLN A 695 -16.68 -14.61 23.84
N ARG A 696 -16.23 -13.61 23.06
CA ARG A 696 -16.78 -13.25 21.75
C ARG A 696 -15.64 -12.95 20.77
N VAL A 697 -15.92 -13.19 19.50
CA VAL A 697 -14.99 -12.93 18.38
C VAL A 697 -14.98 -11.47 17.91
N SER A 698 -15.96 -10.68 18.36
CA SER A 698 -16.07 -9.24 18.05
C SER A 698 -15.74 -8.42 19.29
N LYS A 699 -14.91 -7.39 19.14
CA LYS A 699 -14.49 -6.50 20.24
C LYS A 699 -15.64 -5.66 20.78
N TYR A 700 -16.64 -5.41 19.94
CA TYR A 700 -17.81 -4.61 20.22
C TYR A 700 -18.88 -5.36 21.04
N ARG A 701 -18.87 -6.69 20.98
CA ARG A 701 -20.03 -7.49 21.40
C ARG A 701 -20.06 -7.78 22.89
N GLU A 702 -18.96 -8.26 23.47
CA GLU A 702 -18.96 -8.79 24.83
C GLU A 702 -19.33 -7.73 25.87
N GLY A 703 -18.62 -6.59 25.89
CA GLY A 703 -18.92 -5.50 26.82
C GLY A 703 -20.32 -4.93 26.61
N CYS A 704 -20.78 -4.86 25.34
CA CYS A 704 -22.13 -4.40 25.02
C CYS A 704 -23.20 -5.34 25.58
N GLU A 705 -23.06 -6.66 25.44
CA GLU A 705 -24.00 -7.64 25.98
C GLU A 705 -24.11 -7.53 27.51
N TYR A 706 -22.99 -7.35 28.22
CA TYR A 706 -23.02 -7.15 29.68
C TYR A 706 -23.75 -5.86 30.07
N LEU A 707 -23.51 -4.76 29.37
CA LEU A 707 -24.18 -3.49 29.63
C LEU A 707 -25.67 -3.51 29.26
N GLU A 708 -26.06 -4.23 28.19
CA GLU A 708 -27.46 -4.49 27.83
C GLU A 708 -28.16 -5.31 28.93
N LEU A 709 -27.50 -6.33 29.49
CA LEU A 709 -28.05 -7.12 30.59
C LEU A 709 -28.25 -6.29 31.85
N ILE A 710 -27.23 -5.51 32.25
CA ILE A 710 -27.32 -4.59 33.40
C ILE A 710 -28.42 -3.56 33.18
N HIS A 711 -28.56 -3.03 31.96
CA HIS A 711 -29.68 -2.16 31.61
C HIS A 711 -31.02 -2.88 31.82
N GLY A 712 -31.18 -4.09 31.29
CA GLY A 712 -32.42 -4.87 31.41
C GLY A 712 -32.85 -5.14 32.86
N TYR A 713 -31.91 -5.36 33.77
CA TYR A 713 -32.18 -5.63 35.19
C TYR A 713 -33.00 -4.53 35.87
N PHE A 714 -32.72 -3.27 35.55
CA PHE A 714 -33.33 -2.13 36.26
C PHE A 714 -34.39 -1.39 35.43
N GLY A 715 -34.80 -1.94 34.27
CA GLY A 715 -35.84 -1.36 33.43
C GLY A 715 -35.42 -0.08 32.68
N SER A 716 -36.35 0.50 31.89
CA SER A 716 -36.04 1.59 30.94
C SER A 716 -35.60 2.91 31.59
N ASP A 717 -36.10 3.18 32.79
CA ASP A 717 -35.94 4.47 33.46
C ASP A 717 -34.59 4.56 34.20
N TRP A 718 -34.02 3.41 34.54
CA TRP A 718 -32.88 3.28 35.44
C TRP A 718 -31.73 2.49 34.85
N GLY A 719 -32.06 1.43 34.13
CA GLY A 719 -31.11 0.54 33.48
C GLY A 719 -29.99 1.27 32.76
N PRO A 720 -30.27 2.29 31.92
CA PRO A 720 -29.22 3.03 31.26
C PRO A 720 -28.25 3.73 32.21
N LYS A 721 -28.74 4.31 33.30
CA LYS A 721 -27.91 4.98 34.32
C LYS A 721 -27.03 3.97 35.05
N CYS A 722 -27.60 2.81 35.36
CA CYS A 722 -26.94 1.70 36.03
C CYS A 722 -25.82 1.10 35.16
N ALA A 723 -26.06 0.93 33.86
CA ALA A 723 -25.05 0.46 32.90
C ALA A 723 -23.87 1.43 32.79
N VAL A 724 -24.12 2.74 32.65
CA VAL A 724 -23.03 3.75 32.67
C VAL A 724 -22.28 3.70 34.00
N GLN A 725 -22.96 3.54 35.13
CA GLN A 725 -22.31 3.44 36.44
C GLN A 725 -21.43 2.19 36.57
N ALA A 726 -21.91 1.05 36.07
CA ALA A 726 -21.13 -0.19 36.03
C ALA A 726 -19.87 -0.02 35.17
N MET A 727 -19.97 0.64 34.01
CA MET A 727 -18.81 0.96 33.18
C MET A 727 -17.81 1.88 33.91
N ILE A 728 -18.27 2.95 34.55
CA ILE A 728 -17.38 3.83 35.34
C ILE A 728 -16.65 3.03 36.43
N LYS A 729 -17.36 2.12 37.12
CA LYS A 729 -16.77 1.29 38.17
C LYS A 729 -15.82 0.22 37.63
N ALA A 730 -16.13 -0.40 36.50
CA ALA A 730 -15.22 -1.33 35.82
C ALA A 730 -13.91 -0.64 35.39
N THR A 731 -14.00 0.63 35.02
CA THR A 731 -12.87 1.46 34.55
C THR A 731 -12.26 2.35 35.63
N ASP A 732 -12.66 2.17 36.89
CA ASP A 732 -12.08 2.87 38.07
C ASP A 732 -10.74 2.22 38.47
N VAL A 733 -9.86 2.03 37.49
CA VAL A 733 -8.54 1.40 37.61
C VAL A 733 -7.48 2.49 37.64
N ASP A 734 -6.58 2.44 38.62
CA ASP A 734 -5.44 3.34 38.75
C ASP A 734 -4.14 2.57 38.58
N LEU A 735 -3.41 2.85 37.52
CA LEU A 735 -2.12 2.23 37.24
C LEU A 735 -0.96 3.19 37.57
N GLY A 736 -1.27 4.35 38.18
CA GLY A 736 -0.29 5.37 38.52
C GLY A 736 0.27 6.10 37.30
N ILE A 737 -0.40 6.06 36.15
CA ILE A 737 0.03 6.75 34.94
C ILE A 737 -0.46 8.20 35.01
N THR A 738 0.47 9.15 35.04
CA THR A 738 0.14 10.57 35.17
C THR A 738 0.96 11.41 34.19
N GLU A 739 0.53 12.66 34.01
CA GLU A 739 1.23 13.65 33.19
C GLU A 739 1.80 14.75 34.10
N SER A 740 3.11 14.99 34.02
CA SER A 740 3.77 16.08 34.75
C SER A 740 4.88 16.69 33.90
N GLY A 741 4.90 18.02 33.77
CA GLY A 741 5.93 18.74 33.02
C GLY A 741 6.00 18.41 31.52
N GLY A 742 4.89 17.94 30.92
CA GLY A 742 4.89 17.48 29.53
C GLY A 742 5.50 16.09 29.33
N GLN A 743 5.62 15.31 30.41
CA GLN A 743 6.16 13.94 30.44
C GLN A 743 5.16 12.96 31.08
N VAL A 744 5.16 11.71 30.60
CA VAL A 744 4.40 10.59 31.18
C VAL A 744 5.21 10.08 32.35
N GLN A 745 4.55 9.92 33.48
CA GLN A 745 5.12 9.39 34.71
C GLN A 745 4.40 8.08 35.04
N PHE A 746 5.17 7.00 35.14
CA PHE A 746 4.69 5.71 35.61
C PHE A 746 4.95 5.61 37.11
N GLY A 747 3.89 5.52 37.91
CA GLY A 747 3.98 5.36 39.37
C GLY A 747 4.41 3.96 39.81
N LEU A 748 4.37 2.98 38.90
CA LEU A 748 4.71 1.58 39.12
C LEU A 748 5.77 1.14 38.12
N GLN A 749 6.64 0.22 38.55
CA GLN A 749 7.62 -0.40 37.66
C GLN A 749 6.95 -1.40 36.71
N VAL A 750 7.59 -1.68 35.57
CA VAL A 750 7.11 -2.62 34.53
C VAL A 750 6.67 -3.96 35.13
N GLU A 751 7.51 -4.59 35.95
CA GLU A 751 7.21 -5.88 36.59
C GLU A 751 6.01 -5.81 37.54
N GLN A 752 5.81 -4.68 38.21
CA GLN A 752 4.67 -4.49 39.11
C GLN A 752 3.38 -4.35 38.30
N LEU A 753 3.40 -3.60 37.20
CA LEU A 753 2.27 -3.43 36.29
C LEU A 753 1.88 -4.77 35.64
N LYS A 754 2.86 -5.53 35.13
CA LYS A 754 2.62 -6.89 34.61
C LYS A 754 2.01 -7.80 35.68
N ALA A 755 2.60 -7.81 36.87
CA ALA A 755 2.15 -8.66 37.96
C ALA A 755 0.69 -8.38 38.35
N ILE A 756 0.26 -7.11 38.36
CA ILE A 756 -1.14 -6.78 38.69
C ILE A 756 -2.09 -7.06 37.51
N LEU A 757 -1.70 -6.75 36.27
CA LEU A 757 -2.55 -6.94 35.08
C LEU A 757 -2.71 -8.41 34.69
N LEU A 758 -1.74 -9.26 35.00
CA LEU A 758 -1.75 -10.68 34.70
C LEU A 758 -2.08 -11.58 35.91
N ASN A 759 -2.58 -10.98 37.00
CA ASN A 759 -2.96 -11.72 38.20
C ASN A 759 -4.32 -12.39 38.03
N GLU A 760 -4.37 -13.72 37.99
CA GLU A 760 -5.65 -14.45 37.90
C GLU A 760 -6.44 -14.45 39.22
N GLN A 761 -5.79 -14.16 40.36
CA GLN A 761 -6.41 -14.20 41.68
C GLN A 761 -7.08 -12.88 42.07
N SER A 762 -6.73 -11.76 41.42
CA SER A 762 -7.32 -10.45 41.63
C SER A 762 -7.79 -9.89 40.30
N LYS A 763 -9.01 -9.33 40.29
CA LYS A 763 -9.60 -8.68 39.12
C LYS A 763 -9.43 -7.16 39.16
N ASP A 764 -8.66 -6.63 40.11
CA ASP A 764 -8.72 -5.21 40.47
C ASP A 764 -8.14 -4.29 39.38
N ALA A 765 -7.23 -4.80 38.56
CA ALA A 765 -6.53 -4.03 37.53
C ALA A 765 -7.09 -4.25 36.10
N GLN A 766 -7.96 -5.25 35.91
CA GLN A 766 -8.44 -5.73 34.61
C GLN A 766 -9.86 -5.21 34.32
N SER A 767 -10.01 -4.17 33.51
CA SER A 767 -11.31 -3.50 33.41
C SER A 767 -12.44 -4.39 32.86
N ASP A 768 -12.14 -5.29 31.91
CA ASP A 768 -13.08 -6.27 31.36
C ASP A 768 -13.50 -7.31 32.40
N GLU A 769 -12.55 -7.87 33.16
CA GLU A 769 -12.86 -8.78 34.26
C GLU A 769 -13.66 -8.11 35.39
N ARG A 770 -13.42 -6.81 35.64
CA ARG A 770 -14.25 -6.03 36.58
C ARG A 770 -15.67 -5.89 36.07
N LEU A 771 -15.88 -5.64 34.78
CA LEU A 771 -17.22 -5.58 34.20
C LEU A 771 -17.94 -6.93 34.35
N ARG A 772 -17.27 -8.05 34.06
CA ARG A 772 -17.79 -9.42 34.27
C ARG A 772 -18.22 -9.64 35.72
N ALA A 773 -17.37 -9.28 36.68
CA ALA A 773 -17.63 -9.42 38.11
C ALA A 773 -18.79 -8.51 38.60
N ILE A 774 -18.83 -7.26 38.13
CA ILE A 774 -19.93 -6.32 38.43
C ILE A 774 -21.25 -6.87 37.92
N HIS A 775 -21.30 -7.33 36.67
CA HIS A 775 -22.50 -7.96 36.12
C HIS A 775 -22.99 -9.12 36.99
N ASP A 776 -22.09 -10.02 37.41
CA ASP A 776 -22.46 -11.17 38.24
C ASP A 776 -22.99 -10.79 39.62
N VAL A 777 -22.40 -9.76 40.24
CA VAL A 777 -22.86 -9.24 41.54
C VAL A 777 -24.22 -8.56 41.40
N LEU A 778 -24.38 -7.66 40.43
CA LEU A 778 -25.64 -6.93 40.23
C LEU A 778 -26.78 -7.89 39.89
N ARG A 779 -26.52 -8.94 39.10
CA ARG A 779 -27.51 -9.99 38.80
C ARG A 779 -27.96 -10.75 40.04
N LYS A 780 -27.04 -11.08 40.95
CA LYS A 780 -27.35 -11.83 42.19
C LYS A 780 -28.10 -11.01 43.23
N HIS A 781 -27.91 -9.69 43.21
CA HIS A 781 -28.45 -8.76 44.20
C HIS A 781 -29.52 -7.82 43.62
N ILE A 782 -30.13 -8.18 42.48
CA ILE A 782 -31.07 -7.32 41.76
C ILE A 782 -32.26 -6.86 42.64
N ASP A 783 -32.88 -7.78 43.39
CA ASP A 783 -34.04 -7.49 44.23
C ASP A 783 -33.68 -6.52 45.37
N GLU A 784 -32.53 -6.74 46.02
CA GLU A 784 -31.98 -5.88 47.08
C GLU A 784 -31.70 -4.47 46.56
N ILE A 785 -31.14 -4.35 45.35
CA ILE A 785 -30.86 -3.06 44.72
C ILE A 785 -32.14 -2.31 44.41
N ILE A 786 -33.14 -2.99 43.84
CA ILE A 786 -34.43 -2.38 43.48
C ILE A 786 -35.14 -1.87 44.73
N GLU A 787 -35.21 -2.67 45.80
CA GLU A 787 -35.82 -2.28 47.07
C GLU A 787 -35.14 -1.01 47.64
N GLN A 788 -33.81 -1.01 47.73
CA GLN A 788 -33.06 0.16 48.22
C GLN A 788 -33.18 1.38 47.30
N GLN A 789 -33.28 1.19 45.98
CA GLN A 789 -33.46 2.29 45.03
C GLN A 789 -34.82 2.96 45.18
N GLU A 790 -35.87 2.17 45.45
CA GLU A 790 -37.21 2.67 45.75
C GLU A 790 -37.24 3.45 47.07
N GLU A 791 -36.64 2.88 48.13
CA GLU A 791 -36.53 3.52 49.45
C GLU A 791 -35.82 4.87 49.40
N LEU A 792 -34.66 4.92 48.73
CA LEU A 792 -33.84 6.13 48.63
C LEU A 792 -34.42 7.17 47.65
N GLN A 793 -35.55 6.87 47.01
CA GLN A 793 -36.11 7.67 45.93
C GLN A 793 -35.06 8.03 44.88
N CYS A 794 -34.19 7.06 44.57
CA CYS A 794 -33.07 7.21 43.65
C CYS A 794 -33.57 7.58 42.23
N HIS A 795 -34.89 7.52 41.99
CA HIS A 795 -35.59 7.71 40.69
C HIS A 795 -35.41 9.10 40.11
N ARG A 796 -35.11 10.07 40.97
CA ARG A 796 -34.95 11.47 40.55
C ARG A 796 -33.50 11.81 40.24
N SER A 797 -32.55 11.17 40.91
CA SER A 797 -31.10 11.37 40.71
C SER A 797 -30.32 10.14 41.21
N CYS A 798 -30.37 9.04 40.47
CA CYS A 798 -29.44 7.94 40.65
C CYS A 798 -28.08 8.53 40.34
N LEU A 799 -27.25 8.79 41.37
CA LEU A 799 -25.85 9.26 41.30
C LEU A 799 -25.25 9.81 42.61
N HIS A 800 -25.97 9.83 43.73
CA HIS A 800 -25.32 10.16 45.00
C HIS A 800 -24.31 9.06 45.39
N SER A 801 -23.31 9.41 46.20
CA SER A 801 -22.30 8.46 46.71
C SER A 801 -22.91 7.20 47.32
N ASN A 802 -24.13 7.31 47.84
CA ASN A 802 -24.88 6.23 48.49
C ASN A 802 -25.77 5.43 47.52
N CYS A 803 -25.52 5.47 46.21
CA CYS A 803 -26.32 4.71 45.24
C CYS A 803 -26.20 3.21 45.56
N PRO A 804 -27.31 2.44 45.64
CA PRO A 804 -27.28 1.02 45.99
C PRO A 804 -26.34 0.18 45.13
N ILE A 805 -26.20 0.50 43.83
CA ILE A 805 -25.24 -0.16 42.94
C ILE A 805 -23.80 0.06 43.42
N ASN A 806 -23.44 1.28 43.78
CA ASN A 806 -22.10 1.58 44.29
C ASN A 806 -21.87 0.88 45.64
N SER A 807 -22.87 0.90 46.51
CA SER A 807 -22.79 0.24 47.82
C SER A 807 -22.61 -1.27 47.70
N ILE A 808 -23.35 -1.93 46.79
CA ILE A 808 -23.23 -3.37 46.58
C ILE A 808 -21.91 -3.73 45.88
N ILE A 809 -21.48 -2.96 44.88
CA ILE A 809 -20.17 -3.16 44.25
C ILE A 809 -19.05 -3.02 45.31
N ALA A 810 -19.11 -1.98 46.14
CA ALA A 810 -18.14 -1.76 47.21
C ALA A 810 -18.16 -2.88 48.26
N ASP A 811 -19.34 -3.31 48.71
CA ASP A 811 -19.50 -4.35 49.73
C ASP A 811 -19.06 -5.74 49.24
N LYS A 812 -19.41 -6.09 47.99
CA LYS A 812 -19.16 -7.45 47.47
C LYS A 812 -17.81 -7.61 46.77
N LEU A 813 -17.30 -6.55 46.14
CA LEU A 813 -16.06 -6.60 45.34
C LEU A 813 -14.93 -5.77 45.95
N GLY A 814 -15.21 -4.88 46.92
CA GLY A 814 -14.20 -4.03 47.54
C GLY A 814 -13.78 -2.81 46.71
N TRP A 815 -14.62 -2.37 45.76
CA TRP A 815 -14.32 -1.35 44.73
C TRP A 815 -15.11 -0.04 44.84
#